data_AF-A0A841RE18-F1
#
_entry.id   AF-A0A841RE18-F1
#
_cell.length_a   1.000
_cell.length_b   1.000
_cell.length_c   1.000
_cell.angle_alpha   90.00
_cell.angle_beta   90.00
_cell.angle_gamma   90.00
#
_symmetry.space_group_name_H-M   'P 1'
#
loop_
_entity.id
_entity.type
_entity.pdbx_description
1 polymer ?
#
loop_
_entity_poly.entity_id
_entity_poly.type
_entity_poly.pdbx_seq_one_letter_code
_entity_poly.pdbx_strand_id
1 'polypeptide(L)'
;MEHSIPDRGVWTSTIASIWEDGFVSGNGIQGAILYGEPTSETWIGNHCRLYLPQGNDFTVPNLAPYLEETRTIIRTQGYEEALTFQYEKAKELGYSGLTMSDPYHPGFHLTIATNHSTYKNYKRSLDYRTGEIVVSYENEGSAYMRRGFVSRCTNKHYYWLSPGTYTIQLAKYENPYMHQDIHVEAQMIHSHVSYTKGDGGYDISISMQGMPTTKPVENGYIVSNKEPLLLVMEITPYKRGNERSIIRRDIDTTYNYEEELERHRTIHQEMIGRVQLDIAQDNDRLKDIWSIVDKAKQEKTVPPEWIEKMYDAGRYMYICSAGELTPNLQGIWTGTFHPAWSGDFTFDTNVQLSIAGALSSGLWEGLEGYFRLIKELIPGFRENAKKYYGCRGIMASAHSSNTGNHVHWNPDWPLHMWTCGAGWLGHWYMAYYRFTGDKHFLREEVIPYLEEVALFYEDFLVKDQDGTYRFTPSYSAENGCADNATQDIAVAKEVLSNLIEAYQILQLSSNKLVVWKEIIDHLPAYQINDEGALKEWLIPEKDENYNHRHFSHLYPIFQSREFNEVSDPTLWQAARTAFDKRLDAWLLNEEGDTSSTHGRMHSALCATQFSMPDLIEEIFHLLIEKDCFFSSLMMSHYNNREIFNVDGNGALPQVVHEMLIDYSNEYLTVLGALPSILPKGKIQGVRLMNQMIVNEMTWDINKQKVVISIESMVAQHIIVRLPLFQQSEHHYSKIYLQKNKSEEISIHLGR
;
A
#
# COMPACT_ATOMS: atom_id res chain seq x y z
N MET A 1 -17.26 22.74 25.09
CA MET A 1 -16.04 22.06 24.61
C MET A 1 -15.68 22.71 23.29
N GLU A 2 -14.44 23.12 23.12
CA GLU A 2 -13.96 23.79 21.91
C GLU A 2 -13.38 22.76 20.95
N HIS A 3 -13.63 22.92 19.64
CA HIS A 3 -13.07 22.04 18.61
C HIS A 3 -11.60 22.39 18.41
N SER A 4 -10.70 21.54 18.89
CA SER A 4 -9.27 21.70 18.63
C SER A 4 -8.95 21.26 17.21
N ILE A 5 -8.32 22.14 16.43
CA ILE A 5 -7.78 21.78 15.11
C ILE A 5 -6.49 20.98 15.34
N PRO A 6 -6.32 19.81 14.69
CA PRO A 6 -5.10 19.03 14.85
C PRO A 6 -3.92 19.70 14.15
N ASP A 7 -2.78 19.71 14.82
CA ASP A 7 -1.52 20.19 14.28
C ASP A 7 -0.99 19.27 13.17
N ARG A 8 -1.04 17.95 13.41
CA ARG A 8 -0.69 16.89 12.44
C ARG A 8 -1.94 16.11 12.08
N GLY A 9 -2.70 16.64 11.15
CA GLY A 9 -4.01 16.11 10.77
C GLY A 9 -4.68 16.93 9.68
N VAL A 10 -5.96 16.65 9.49
CA VAL A 10 -6.80 17.32 8.50
C VAL A 10 -8.12 17.76 9.13
N TRP A 11 -8.66 18.89 8.68
CA TRP A 11 -10.00 19.31 9.06
C TRP A 11 -10.71 19.99 7.89
N THR A 12 -12.04 19.96 7.93
CA THR A 12 -12.91 20.62 6.96
C THR A 12 -14.21 21.10 7.58
N SER A 13 -14.81 22.15 7.00
CA SER A 13 -16.20 22.56 7.24
C SER A 13 -17.21 21.94 6.26
N THR A 14 -16.80 20.98 5.45
CA THR A 14 -17.68 20.24 4.52
C THR A 14 -18.10 18.89 5.11
N ILE A 15 -19.36 18.53 4.92
CA ILE A 15 -19.89 17.21 5.26
C ILE A 15 -19.46 16.17 4.21
N ALA A 16 -19.31 14.91 4.59
CA ALA A 16 -19.19 13.83 3.62
C ALA A 16 -20.56 13.47 3.05
N SER A 17 -20.69 13.46 1.73
CA SER A 17 -21.90 12.98 1.03
C SER A 17 -21.79 11.52 0.56
N ILE A 18 -20.57 11.00 0.48
CA ILE A 18 -20.23 9.63 0.09
C ILE A 18 -19.23 9.05 1.10
N TRP A 19 -19.10 7.73 1.17
CA TRP A 19 -18.29 7.09 2.20
C TRP A 19 -16.79 7.35 2.01
N GLU A 20 -16.34 7.49 0.76
CA GLU A 20 -14.95 7.78 0.42
C GLU A 20 -14.50 9.15 0.96
N ASP A 21 -15.44 10.08 1.15
CA ASP A 21 -15.18 11.40 1.73
C ASP A 21 -15.29 11.41 3.28
N GLY A 22 -15.61 10.27 3.89
CA GLY A 22 -15.60 10.07 5.33
C GLY A 22 -14.17 10.12 5.91
N PHE A 23 -14.06 10.49 7.18
CA PHE A 23 -12.81 10.37 7.91
C PHE A 23 -12.61 8.96 8.43
N VAL A 24 -11.36 8.48 8.39
CA VAL A 24 -11.03 7.10 8.68
C VAL A 24 -10.17 6.95 9.93
N SER A 25 -10.43 5.88 10.68
CA SER A 25 -9.66 5.44 11.85
C SER A 25 -9.41 3.94 11.74
N GLY A 26 -8.33 3.43 12.33
CA GLY A 26 -8.01 2.01 12.25
C GLY A 26 -6.82 1.60 13.09
N ASN A 27 -6.74 0.31 13.39
CA ASN A 27 -5.69 -0.27 14.23
C ASN A 27 -4.88 -1.38 13.52
N GLY A 28 -5.04 -1.55 12.21
CA GLY A 28 -4.44 -2.63 11.42
C GLY A 28 -5.23 -3.94 11.43
N ILE A 29 -6.37 -3.98 12.14
CA ILE A 29 -7.28 -5.14 12.23
C ILE A 29 -8.71 -4.71 11.91
N GLN A 30 -9.19 -3.71 12.63
CA GLN A 30 -10.48 -3.06 12.46
C GLN A 30 -10.30 -1.63 11.98
N GLY A 31 -11.26 -1.19 11.16
CA GLY A 31 -11.30 0.14 10.57
C GLY A 31 -12.67 0.78 10.73
N ALA A 32 -12.72 2.11 10.78
CA ALA A 32 -13.93 2.90 10.86
C ALA A 32 -13.93 3.97 9.79
N ILE A 33 -15.10 4.28 9.24
CA ILE A 33 -15.35 5.43 8.36
C ILE A 33 -16.48 6.25 8.99
N LEU A 34 -16.26 7.56 9.18
CA LEU A 34 -17.23 8.49 9.76
C LEU A 34 -17.55 9.61 8.78
N TYR A 35 -18.82 9.77 8.45
CA TYR A 35 -19.29 10.81 7.53
C TYR A 35 -19.16 12.22 8.13
N GLY A 36 -19.49 12.32 9.42
CA GLY A 36 -19.55 13.56 10.17
C GLY A 36 -20.83 14.36 9.96
N GLU A 37 -21.94 13.76 9.54
CA GLU A 37 -23.18 14.52 9.27
C GLU A 37 -23.91 14.88 10.59
N PRO A 38 -24.16 16.17 10.88
CA PRO A 38 -24.80 16.59 12.14
C PRO A 38 -26.18 15.98 12.39
N THR A 39 -27.02 15.86 11.35
CA THR A 39 -28.42 15.44 11.54
C THR A 39 -28.60 13.93 11.56
N SER A 40 -27.80 13.21 10.77
CA SER A 40 -27.84 11.76 10.58
C SER A 40 -26.44 11.21 10.29
N GLU A 41 -25.71 10.91 11.35
CA GLU A 41 -24.36 10.34 11.26
C GLU A 41 -24.37 8.92 10.73
N THR A 42 -23.31 8.53 10.03
CA THR A 42 -23.05 7.14 9.68
C THR A 42 -21.64 6.74 10.12
N TRP A 43 -21.57 5.74 11.01
CA TRP A 43 -20.33 5.04 11.36
C TRP A 43 -20.28 3.69 10.64
N ILE A 44 -19.30 3.49 9.77
CA ILE A 44 -19.10 2.22 9.05
C ILE A 44 -17.95 1.46 9.70
N GLY A 45 -18.24 0.30 10.28
CA GLY A 45 -17.24 -0.60 10.84
C GLY A 45 -16.73 -1.61 9.83
N ASN A 46 -15.42 -1.80 9.77
CA ASN A 46 -14.71 -2.70 8.88
C ASN A 46 -13.76 -3.61 9.68
N HIS A 47 -13.43 -4.77 9.12
CA HIS A 47 -12.38 -5.67 9.64
C HIS A 47 -11.62 -6.27 8.46
N CYS A 48 -10.29 -6.36 8.55
CA CYS A 48 -9.40 -6.80 7.47
C CYS A 48 -9.64 -8.22 6.95
N ARG A 49 -10.49 -9.02 7.60
CA ARG A 49 -10.76 -10.44 7.26
C ARG A 49 -12.11 -10.65 6.59
N LEU A 50 -12.88 -9.59 6.35
CA LEU A 50 -14.23 -9.67 5.80
C LEU A 50 -14.22 -9.64 4.27
N TYR A 51 -14.08 -10.82 3.68
CA TYR A 51 -14.24 -11.04 2.25
C TYR A 51 -15.47 -11.92 2.03
N LEU A 52 -16.41 -11.46 1.20
CA LEU A 52 -17.74 -12.05 1.04
C LEU A 52 -17.64 -13.27 0.13
N PRO A 53 -17.81 -14.50 0.64
CA PRO A 53 -17.78 -15.68 -0.22
C PRO A 53 -18.99 -15.66 -1.16
N GLN A 54 -18.73 -15.61 -2.47
CA GLN A 54 -19.80 -15.61 -3.48
C GLN A 54 -20.07 -17.01 -4.07
N GLY A 55 -19.27 -18.00 -3.66
CA GLY A 55 -19.31 -19.35 -4.23
C GLY A 55 -18.56 -19.47 -5.55
N ASN A 56 -17.55 -18.61 -5.75
CA ASN A 56 -16.65 -18.61 -6.90
C ASN A 56 -15.88 -19.95 -6.99
N ASP A 57 -15.64 -20.42 -8.21
CA ASP A 57 -14.82 -21.60 -8.45
C ASP A 57 -13.35 -21.22 -8.60
N PHE A 58 -12.56 -21.48 -7.57
CA PHE A 58 -11.12 -21.22 -7.56
C PHE A 58 -10.29 -22.42 -8.04
N THR A 59 -10.90 -23.34 -8.80
CA THR A 59 -10.17 -24.50 -9.35
C THR A 59 -9.24 -24.06 -10.47
N VAL A 60 -7.93 -24.17 -10.21
CA VAL A 60 -6.90 -23.96 -11.23
C VAL A 60 -6.98 -25.08 -12.28
N PRO A 61 -7.07 -24.78 -13.59
CA PRO A 61 -7.03 -25.80 -14.65
C PRO A 61 -5.61 -26.36 -14.83
N ASN A 62 -5.50 -27.67 -15.09
CA ASN A 62 -4.20 -28.33 -15.27
C ASN A 62 -3.67 -28.19 -16.71
N LEU A 63 -3.10 -27.03 -17.04
CA LEU A 63 -2.51 -26.72 -18.35
C LEU A 63 -1.08 -27.25 -18.55
N ALA A 64 -0.40 -27.68 -17.49
CA ALA A 64 0.99 -28.15 -17.53
C ALA A 64 1.28 -29.22 -18.61
N PRO A 65 0.41 -30.24 -18.86
CA PRO A 65 0.64 -31.21 -19.93
C PRO A 65 0.68 -30.62 -21.35
N TYR A 66 0.17 -29.40 -21.53
CA TYR A 66 0.07 -28.69 -22.81
C TYR A 66 1.08 -27.54 -22.95
N LEU A 67 2.01 -27.39 -22.00
CA LEU A 67 2.99 -26.31 -22.01
C LEU A 67 3.92 -26.38 -23.24
N GLU A 68 4.42 -27.56 -23.59
CA GLU A 68 5.30 -27.71 -24.76
C GLU A 68 4.58 -27.48 -26.09
N GLU A 69 3.29 -27.84 -26.17
CA GLU A 69 2.45 -27.50 -27.31
C GLU A 69 2.23 -25.98 -27.38
N THR A 70 1.92 -25.34 -26.24
CA THR A 70 1.83 -23.87 -26.16
C THR A 70 3.11 -23.20 -26.65
N ARG A 71 4.28 -23.61 -26.15
CA ARG A 71 5.59 -23.07 -26.56
C ARG A 71 5.84 -23.28 -28.05
N THR A 72 5.37 -24.40 -28.61
CA THR A 72 5.46 -24.66 -30.05
C THR A 72 4.55 -23.72 -30.84
N ILE A 73 3.33 -23.45 -30.37
CA ILE A 73 2.42 -22.48 -30.98
C ILE A 73 3.02 -21.07 -30.91
N ILE A 74 3.53 -20.63 -29.75
CA ILE A 74 4.22 -19.34 -29.61
C ILE A 74 5.31 -19.17 -30.66
N ARG A 75 6.18 -20.19 -30.83
CA ARG A 75 7.28 -20.14 -31.79
C ARG A 75 6.86 -20.17 -33.26
N THR A 76 5.73 -20.81 -33.59
CA THR A 76 5.36 -21.10 -34.99
C THR A 76 4.20 -20.27 -35.52
N GLN A 77 3.35 -19.77 -34.64
CA GLN A 77 2.10 -19.08 -34.96
C GLN A 77 2.01 -17.73 -34.25
N GLY A 78 2.46 -17.65 -32.99
CA GLY A 78 2.48 -16.42 -32.20
C GLY A 78 1.70 -16.53 -30.89
N TYR A 79 1.66 -15.42 -30.15
CA TYR A 79 1.01 -15.38 -28.83
C TYR A 79 -0.51 -15.36 -28.91
N GLU A 80 -1.10 -14.79 -29.96
CA GLU A 80 -2.57 -14.73 -30.13
C GLU A 80 -3.17 -16.14 -30.25
N GLU A 81 -2.55 -16.99 -31.07
CA GLU A 81 -2.94 -18.38 -31.24
C GLU A 81 -2.66 -19.20 -29.98
N ALA A 82 -1.54 -18.93 -29.28
CA ALA A 82 -1.21 -19.61 -28.04
C ALA A 82 -2.21 -19.30 -26.91
N LEU A 83 -2.64 -18.03 -26.80
CA LEU A 83 -3.65 -17.60 -25.84
C LEU A 83 -5.01 -18.23 -26.13
N THR A 84 -5.40 -18.26 -27.41
CA THR A 84 -6.63 -18.92 -27.86
C THR A 84 -6.59 -20.40 -27.49
N PHE A 85 -5.50 -21.10 -27.84
CA PHE A 85 -5.30 -22.52 -27.51
C PHE A 85 -5.39 -22.77 -26.00
N GLN A 86 -4.65 -22.03 -25.18
CA GLN A 86 -4.66 -22.24 -23.73
C GLN A 86 -6.02 -21.98 -23.11
N TYR A 87 -6.73 -20.94 -23.55
CA TYR A 87 -8.05 -20.62 -23.03
C TYR A 87 -9.09 -21.69 -23.42
N GLU A 88 -9.04 -22.22 -24.64
CA GLU A 88 -9.88 -23.35 -25.06
C GLU A 88 -9.58 -24.61 -24.25
N LYS A 89 -8.29 -24.95 -24.07
CA LYS A 89 -7.89 -26.10 -23.24
C LYS A 89 -8.30 -25.93 -21.78
N ALA A 90 -8.18 -24.73 -21.22
CA ALA A 90 -8.61 -24.45 -19.87
C ALA A 90 -10.12 -24.72 -19.71
N LYS A 91 -10.95 -24.26 -20.65
CA LYS A 91 -12.39 -24.53 -20.65
C LYS A 91 -12.70 -26.02 -20.77
N GLU A 92 -11.99 -26.76 -21.62
CA GLU A 92 -12.12 -28.23 -21.71
C GLU A 92 -11.80 -28.93 -20.37
N LEU A 93 -10.91 -28.34 -19.57
CA LEU A 93 -10.49 -28.82 -18.24
C LEU A 93 -11.36 -28.27 -17.09
N GLY A 94 -12.46 -27.58 -17.40
CA GLY A 94 -13.41 -27.08 -16.40
C GLY A 94 -13.16 -25.65 -15.91
N TYR A 95 -12.26 -24.89 -16.54
CA TYR A 95 -12.09 -23.47 -16.22
C TYR A 95 -13.34 -22.66 -16.59
N SER A 96 -13.85 -21.90 -15.62
CA SER A 96 -15.08 -21.12 -15.78
C SER A 96 -14.87 -19.76 -16.47
N GLY A 97 -13.64 -19.41 -16.81
CA GLY A 97 -13.25 -18.07 -17.29
C GLY A 97 -12.79 -17.17 -16.14
N LEU A 98 -12.54 -15.89 -16.45
CA LEU A 98 -12.08 -14.90 -15.47
C LEU A 98 -12.98 -14.91 -14.25
N THR A 99 -12.41 -15.35 -13.12
CA THR A 99 -13.09 -15.47 -11.85
C THR A 99 -12.54 -14.41 -10.90
N MET A 100 -13.41 -13.51 -10.48
CA MET A 100 -13.06 -12.48 -9.51
C MET A 100 -12.76 -13.11 -8.15
N SER A 101 -11.83 -12.51 -7.41
CA SER A 101 -11.64 -12.78 -6.00
C SER A 101 -12.90 -12.42 -5.19
N ASP A 102 -13.11 -13.09 -4.06
CA ASP A 102 -14.22 -12.75 -3.16
C ASP A 102 -14.06 -11.30 -2.68
N PRO A 103 -15.10 -10.44 -2.77
CA PRO A 103 -14.94 -8.99 -2.54
C PRO A 103 -14.86 -8.62 -1.06
N TYR A 104 -14.03 -7.64 -0.76
CA TYR A 104 -13.96 -6.98 0.55
C TYR A 104 -15.29 -6.27 0.87
N HIS A 105 -15.75 -6.33 2.12
CA HIS A 105 -17.05 -5.74 2.47
C HIS A 105 -17.09 -5.13 3.88
N PRO A 106 -17.99 -4.15 4.13
CA PRO A 106 -18.15 -3.55 5.44
C PRO A 106 -18.73 -4.56 6.43
N GLY A 107 -18.32 -4.47 7.70
CA GLY A 107 -18.89 -5.26 8.79
C GLY A 107 -20.25 -4.71 9.22
N PHE A 108 -20.38 -3.40 9.41
CA PHE A 108 -21.67 -2.80 9.75
C PHE A 108 -21.79 -1.33 9.33
N HIS A 109 -23.03 -0.85 9.17
CA HIS A 109 -23.37 0.57 9.13
C HIS A 109 -24.24 0.89 10.35
N LEU A 110 -23.80 1.85 11.16
CA LEU A 110 -24.55 2.35 12.32
C LEU A 110 -24.98 3.79 12.04
N THR A 111 -26.29 4.01 11.93
CA THR A 111 -26.85 5.36 11.78
C THR A 111 -27.16 5.95 13.15
N ILE A 112 -26.76 7.20 13.37
CA ILE A 112 -27.06 7.96 14.60
C ILE A 112 -27.72 9.27 14.20
N ALA A 113 -29.05 9.28 14.23
CA ALA A 113 -29.86 10.45 13.93
C ALA A 113 -30.13 11.27 15.19
N THR A 114 -30.18 12.59 15.04
CA THR A 114 -30.55 13.51 16.13
C THR A 114 -32.02 13.92 16.01
N ASN A 115 -32.55 14.60 17.03
CA ASN A 115 -33.89 15.16 17.01
C ASN A 115 -33.96 16.58 16.40
N HIS A 116 -32.85 17.13 15.92
CA HIS A 116 -32.78 18.44 15.28
C HIS A 116 -32.41 18.33 13.80
N SER A 117 -32.86 19.30 13.02
CA SER A 117 -32.65 19.33 11.56
C SER A 117 -31.80 20.52 11.08
N THR A 118 -31.42 21.42 11.98
CA THR A 118 -30.65 22.63 11.66
C THR A 118 -29.37 22.69 12.48
N TYR A 119 -28.32 23.26 11.92
CA TYR A 119 -27.05 23.44 12.60
C TYR A 119 -26.26 24.61 12.02
N LYS A 120 -25.25 25.08 12.75
CA LYS A 120 -24.27 26.09 12.30
C LYS A 120 -22.89 25.78 12.89
N ASN A 121 -21.86 26.51 12.43
CA ASN A 121 -20.49 26.39 12.93
C ASN A 121 -19.95 24.95 12.86
N TYR A 122 -20.32 24.22 11.81
CA TYR A 122 -19.93 22.84 11.60
C TYR A 122 -18.43 22.72 11.30
N LYS A 123 -17.79 21.73 11.94
CA LYS A 123 -16.42 21.30 11.66
C LYS A 123 -16.27 19.81 11.90
N ARG A 124 -15.44 19.17 11.08
CA ARG A 124 -14.89 17.84 11.37
C ARG A 124 -13.37 17.84 11.23
N SER A 125 -12.68 17.10 12.09
CA SER A 125 -11.22 16.91 12.05
C SER A 125 -10.81 15.46 12.29
N LEU A 126 -9.61 15.12 11.83
CA LEU A 126 -8.91 13.86 12.07
C LEU A 126 -7.47 14.18 12.50
N ASP A 127 -7.10 13.82 13.73
CA ASP A 127 -5.72 13.93 14.23
C ASP A 127 -4.96 12.64 13.89
N TYR A 128 -3.99 12.70 12.97
CA TYR A 128 -3.23 11.53 12.57
C TYR A 128 -2.36 10.97 13.70
N ARG A 129 -2.05 11.77 14.74
CA ARG A 129 -1.27 11.33 15.90
C ARG A 129 -2.10 10.49 16.87
N THR A 130 -3.42 10.53 16.78
CA THR A 130 -4.29 9.79 17.71
C THR A 130 -5.32 8.93 17.01
N GLY A 131 -5.46 9.06 15.68
CA GLY A 131 -6.55 8.44 14.92
C GLY A 131 -7.94 8.89 15.38
N GLU A 132 -8.03 9.98 16.15
CA GLU A 132 -9.27 10.50 16.70
C GLU A 132 -9.96 11.41 15.69
N ILE A 133 -11.20 11.07 15.39
CA ILE A 133 -12.09 11.85 14.55
C ILE A 133 -12.99 12.68 15.46
N VAL A 134 -13.10 13.98 15.22
CA VAL A 134 -13.93 14.90 15.99
C VAL A 134 -14.90 15.62 15.07
N VAL A 135 -16.17 15.67 15.44
CA VAL A 135 -17.23 16.43 14.76
C VAL A 135 -17.84 17.40 15.77
N SER A 136 -18.04 18.66 15.40
CA SER A 136 -18.68 19.66 16.25
C SER A 136 -19.58 20.60 15.47
N TYR A 137 -20.66 21.04 16.09
CA TYR A 137 -21.58 22.04 15.53
C TYR A 137 -22.46 22.62 16.63
N GLU A 138 -23.27 23.63 16.29
CA GLU A 138 -24.24 24.24 17.19
C GLU A 138 -25.67 24.08 16.67
N ASN A 139 -26.62 23.77 17.56
CA ASN A 139 -28.06 23.79 17.29
C ASN A 139 -28.79 24.51 18.44
N GLU A 140 -29.63 25.50 18.11
CA GLU A 140 -30.42 26.30 19.07
C GLU A 140 -29.63 26.83 20.28
N GLY A 141 -28.36 27.19 20.09
CA GLY A 141 -27.48 27.71 21.16
C GLY A 141 -26.82 26.63 22.01
N SER A 142 -27.10 25.35 21.76
CA SER A 142 -26.41 24.21 22.36
C SER A 142 -25.26 23.73 21.47
N ALA A 143 -24.11 23.45 22.07
CA ALA A 143 -22.95 22.89 21.38
C ALA A 143 -23.03 21.36 21.38
N TYR A 144 -22.86 20.76 20.21
CA TYR A 144 -22.78 19.31 20.02
C TYR A 144 -21.36 18.92 19.64
N MET A 145 -20.92 17.78 20.15
CA MET A 145 -19.62 17.21 19.80
C MET A 145 -19.70 15.69 19.77
N ARG A 146 -19.00 15.09 18.82
CA ARG A 146 -18.83 13.64 18.69
C ARG A 146 -17.36 13.34 18.47
N ARG A 147 -16.86 12.27 19.08
CA ARG A 147 -15.44 11.91 19.04
C ARG A 147 -15.29 10.40 18.93
N GLY A 148 -14.42 9.90 18.06
CA GLY A 148 -14.24 8.46 17.94
C GLY A 148 -12.91 8.02 17.37
N PHE A 149 -12.52 6.80 17.70
CA PHE A 149 -11.28 6.17 17.24
C PHE A 149 -11.39 4.64 17.32
N VAL A 150 -10.48 3.95 16.62
CA VAL A 150 -10.32 2.50 16.74
C VAL A 150 -9.06 2.19 17.56
N SER A 151 -9.24 1.61 18.74
CA SER A 151 -8.17 1.36 19.69
C SER A 151 -7.26 0.22 19.27
N ARG A 152 -5.95 0.50 19.24
CA ARG A 152 -4.89 -0.52 19.17
C ARG A 152 -4.77 -1.35 20.45
N CYS A 153 -5.13 -0.77 21.60
CA CYS A 153 -4.92 -1.43 22.89
C CYS A 153 -5.99 -2.48 23.18
N THR A 154 -7.24 -2.24 22.79
CA THR A 154 -8.38 -3.11 23.11
C THR A 154 -9.00 -3.79 21.89
N ASN A 155 -8.56 -3.43 20.68
CA ASN A 155 -9.15 -3.86 19.42
C ASN A 155 -10.67 -3.60 19.36
N LYS A 156 -11.07 -2.37 19.69
CA LYS A 156 -12.46 -1.92 19.73
C LYS A 156 -12.61 -0.51 19.16
N HIS A 157 -13.80 -0.21 18.69
CA HIS A 157 -14.22 1.13 18.30
C HIS A 157 -14.81 1.83 19.52
N TYR A 158 -14.41 3.08 19.75
CA TYR A 158 -15.00 3.94 20.78
C TYR A 158 -15.62 5.15 20.10
N TYR A 159 -16.90 5.38 20.35
CA TYR A 159 -17.60 6.55 19.82
C TYR A 159 -18.37 7.28 20.91
N TRP A 160 -17.87 8.47 21.25
CA TRP A 160 -18.39 9.34 22.28
C TRP A 160 -19.33 10.37 21.67
N LEU A 161 -20.50 10.56 22.28
CA LEU A 161 -21.53 11.51 21.89
C LEU A 161 -21.81 12.47 23.05
N SER A 162 -21.93 13.77 22.76
CA SER A 162 -22.39 14.75 23.74
C SER A 162 -23.80 14.42 24.26
N PRO A 163 -24.24 14.99 25.40
CA PRO A 163 -25.62 14.87 25.86
C PRO A 163 -26.63 15.23 24.76
N GLY A 164 -27.74 14.51 24.70
CA GLY A 164 -28.73 14.70 23.63
C GLY A 164 -29.73 13.55 23.51
N THR A 165 -30.59 13.67 22.49
CA THR A 165 -31.50 12.61 22.07
C THR A 165 -31.06 12.08 20.71
N TYR A 166 -30.85 10.77 20.63
CA TYR A 166 -30.33 10.08 19.47
C TYR A 166 -31.21 8.89 19.10
N THR A 167 -31.36 8.63 17.81
CA THR A 167 -31.87 7.37 17.28
C THR A 167 -30.68 6.61 16.70
N ILE A 168 -30.30 5.52 17.36
CA ILE A 168 -29.15 4.68 17.02
C ILE A 168 -29.69 3.40 16.40
N GLN A 169 -29.38 3.13 15.13
CA GLN A 169 -29.89 1.96 14.41
C GLN A 169 -28.79 1.28 13.60
N LEU A 170 -28.70 -0.04 13.76
CA LEU A 170 -27.85 -0.89 12.95
C LEU A 170 -28.56 -1.22 11.63
N ALA A 171 -27.88 -1.02 10.50
CA ALA A 171 -28.43 -1.39 9.21
C ALA A 171 -28.65 -2.90 9.11
N LYS A 172 -29.81 -3.29 8.60
CA LYS A 172 -30.10 -4.66 8.19
C LYS A 172 -29.62 -4.84 6.76
N TYR A 173 -28.66 -5.73 6.55
CA TYR A 173 -28.17 -6.07 5.23
C TYR A 173 -29.05 -7.13 4.57
N GLU A 174 -29.53 -6.80 3.37
CA GLU A 174 -30.21 -7.72 2.47
C GLU A 174 -29.24 -8.11 1.36
N ASN A 175 -28.53 -9.23 1.55
CA ASN A 175 -27.54 -9.72 0.59
C ASN A 175 -27.69 -11.24 0.42
N PRO A 176 -27.76 -11.78 -0.80
CA PRO A 176 -27.98 -13.22 -1.02
C PRO A 176 -26.84 -14.12 -0.53
N TYR A 177 -25.66 -13.56 -0.27
CA TYR A 177 -24.46 -14.28 0.17
C TYR A 177 -24.27 -14.32 1.68
N MET A 178 -25.20 -13.72 2.45
CA MET A 178 -25.16 -13.78 3.92
C MET A 178 -26.54 -13.71 4.55
N HIS A 179 -26.65 -14.28 5.74
CA HIS A 179 -27.78 -14.10 6.64
C HIS A 179 -27.33 -13.28 7.84
N GLN A 180 -28.12 -12.26 8.18
CA GLN A 180 -27.88 -11.43 9.34
C GLN A 180 -29.05 -11.56 10.32
N ASP A 181 -28.77 -11.81 11.58
CA ASP A 181 -29.73 -11.71 12.69
C ASP A 181 -29.33 -10.56 13.60
N ILE A 182 -30.30 -9.76 14.05
CA ILE A 182 -30.07 -8.62 14.94
C ILE A 182 -30.89 -8.81 16.20
N HIS A 183 -30.23 -8.70 17.34
CA HIS A 183 -30.81 -8.80 18.67
C HIS A 183 -30.53 -7.53 19.46
N VAL A 184 -31.59 -6.95 20.00
CA VAL A 184 -31.58 -5.69 20.74
C VAL A 184 -32.07 -6.00 22.15
N GLU A 185 -31.15 -6.11 23.10
CA GLU A 185 -31.46 -6.41 24.50
C GLU A 185 -30.50 -5.69 25.44
N ALA A 186 -30.99 -5.32 26.64
CA ALA A 186 -30.16 -4.79 27.72
C ALA A 186 -29.16 -3.69 27.31
N GLN A 187 -29.57 -2.67 26.54
CA GLN A 187 -28.68 -1.59 26.07
C GLN A 187 -27.50 -2.06 25.18
N MET A 188 -27.68 -3.21 24.53
CA MET A 188 -26.76 -3.79 23.56
C MET A 188 -27.48 -4.07 22.25
N ILE A 189 -26.78 -3.82 21.15
CA ILE A 189 -27.15 -4.32 19.83
C ILE A 189 -26.11 -5.39 19.48
N HIS A 190 -26.56 -6.62 19.36
CA HIS A 190 -25.74 -7.74 18.88
C HIS A 190 -26.25 -8.15 17.50
N SER A 191 -25.35 -8.33 16.55
CA SER A 191 -25.70 -8.89 15.25
C SER A 191 -24.83 -10.07 14.90
N HIS A 192 -25.46 -11.15 14.46
CA HIS A 192 -24.81 -12.33 13.96
C HIS A 192 -24.91 -12.37 12.44
N VAL A 193 -23.79 -12.53 11.74
CA VAL A 193 -23.75 -12.69 10.30
C VAL A 193 -23.11 -14.02 9.95
N SER A 194 -23.78 -14.82 9.13
CA SER A 194 -23.26 -16.07 8.57
C SER A 194 -23.25 -16.00 7.04
N TYR A 195 -22.19 -16.49 6.41
CA TYR A 195 -22.11 -16.52 4.95
C TYR A 195 -22.90 -17.72 4.40
N THR A 196 -23.55 -17.56 3.24
CA THR A 196 -24.35 -18.64 2.61
C THR A 196 -23.51 -19.51 1.67
N LYS A 197 -22.33 -19.03 1.26
CA LYS A 197 -21.38 -19.73 0.38
C LYS A 197 -20.04 -20.04 1.06
N GLY A 198 -20.00 -19.99 2.39
CA GLY A 198 -18.84 -20.38 3.20
C GLY A 198 -19.28 -20.76 4.61
N ASP A 199 -18.43 -21.46 5.36
CA ASP A 199 -18.73 -21.91 6.74
C ASP A 199 -18.45 -20.81 7.81
N GLY A 200 -17.92 -19.67 7.38
CA GLY A 200 -17.56 -18.56 8.24
C GLY A 200 -18.65 -17.51 8.42
N GLY A 201 -18.27 -16.44 9.10
CA GLY A 201 -19.10 -15.27 9.33
C GLY A 201 -18.46 -14.37 10.37
N TYR A 202 -19.27 -13.50 10.98
CA TYR A 202 -18.80 -12.59 12.01
C TYR A 202 -19.93 -12.18 12.94
N ASP A 203 -19.56 -11.78 14.16
CA ASP A 203 -20.47 -11.14 15.09
C ASP A 203 -20.10 -9.66 15.24
N ILE A 204 -21.12 -8.84 15.50
CA ILE A 204 -21.01 -7.42 15.83
C ILE A 204 -21.59 -7.23 17.22
N SER A 205 -20.85 -6.58 18.11
CA SER A 205 -21.36 -6.14 19.41
C SER A 205 -21.26 -4.63 19.53
N ILE A 206 -22.36 -3.96 19.89
CA ILE A 206 -22.43 -2.52 20.15
C ILE A 206 -23.06 -2.34 21.52
N SER A 207 -22.30 -1.81 22.48
CA SER A 207 -22.78 -1.53 23.83
C SER A 207 -22.84 -0.03 24.09
N MET A 208 -23.84 0.41 24.85
CA MET A 208 -24.04 1.80 25.24
C MET A 208 -23.73 2.00 26.72
N GLN A 209 -22.94 3.01 27.03
CA GLN A 209 -22.56 3.39 28.40
C GLN A 209 -22.96 4.83 28.71
N GLY A 210 -23.24 5.11 29.99
CA GLY A 210 -23.73 6.40 30.47
C GLY A 210 -25.14 6.37 31.05
N MET A 211 -25.68 5.17 31.35
CA MET A 211 -27.03 4.93 31.90
C MET A 211 -28.15 5.70 31.16
N PRO A 212 -28.22 5.64 29.82
CA PRO A 212 -29.24 6.32 29.05
C PRO A 212 -30.66 5.88 29.41
N THR A 213 -31.63 6.76 29.17
CA THR A 213 -33.02 6.32 29.00
C THR A 213 -33.18 5.77 27.59
N THR A 214 -33.47 4.47 27.47
CA THR A 214 -33.57 3.78 26.17
C THR A 214 -35.00 3.33 25.87
N LYS A 215 -35.44 3.53 24.63
CA LYS A 215 -36.64 2.92 24.06
C LYS A 215 -36.22 2.05 22.86
N PRO A 216 -36.40 0.72 22.92
CA PRO A 216 -36.11 -0.15 21.78
C PRO A 216 -36.90 0.28 20.54
N VAL A 217 -36.25 0.24 19.39
CA VAL A 217 -36.84 0.38 18.06
C VAL A 217 -36.31 -0.74 17.17
N GLU A 218 -36.76 -0.79 15.92
CA GLU A 218 -36.24 -1.75 14.96
C GLU A 218 -34.71 -1.59 14.81
N ASN A 219 -33.99 -2.68 15.04
CA ASN A 219 -32.53 -2.79 14.95
C ASN A 219 -31.75 -1.76 15.79
N GLY A 220 -32.33 -1.23 16.87
CA GLY A 220 -31.60 -0.33 17.75
C GLY A 220 -32.43 0.36 18.83
N TYR A 221 -32.07 1.60 19.17
CA TYR A 221 -32.63 2.34 20.29
C TYR A 221 -32.87 3.81 19.96
N ILE A 222 -33.96 4.36 20.50
CA ILE A 222 -34.03 5.80 20.80
C ILE A 222 -33.43 5.99 22.20
N VAL A 223 -32.47 6.88 22.30
CA VAL A 223 -31.69 7.16 23.50
C VAL A 223 -31.84 8.63 23.87
N SER A 224 -32.15 8.92 25.12
CA SER A 224 -32.05 10.27 25.68
C SER A 224 -31.11 10.24 26.88
N ASN A 225 -30.06 11.06 26.85
CA ASN A 225 -29.08 11.15 27.92
C ASN A 225 -28.79 12.60 28.32
N LYS A 226 -28.61 12.83 29.62
CA LYS A 226 -28.18 14.13 30.19
C LYS A 226 -26.66 14.23 30.31
N GLU A 227 -26.01 13.08 30.43
CA GLU A 227 -24.56 12.94 30.39
C GLU A 227 -24.12 12.47 28.99
N PRO A 228 -22.82 12.53 28.68
CA PRO A 228 -22.31 11.95 27.45
C PRO A 228 -22.60 10.44 27.34
N LEU A 229 -22.79 9.97 26.11
CA LEU A 229 -22.99 8.57 25.78
C LEU A 229 -21.72 8.01 25.13
N LEU A 230 -21.24 6.85 25.59
CA LEU A 230 -20.13 6.14 24.94
C LEU A 230 -20.66 4.86 24.29
N LEU A 231 -20.42 4.71 22.99
CA LEU A 231 -20.61 3.48 22.25
C LEU A 231 -19.28 2.73 22.18
N VAL A 232 -19.30 1.45 22.55
CA VAL A 232 -18.16 0.54 22.39
C VAL A 232 -18.55 -0.57 21.44
N MET A 233 -17.83 -0.69 20.34
CA MET A 233 -18.18 -1.58 19.22
C MET A 233 -17.03 -2.51 18.86
N GLU A 234 -17.36 -3.71 18.39
CA GLU A 234 -16.39 -4.74 18.00
C GLU A 234 -16.97 -5.62 16.90
N ILE A 235 -16.12 -5.97 15.94
CA ILE A 235 -16.37 -6.97 14.91
C ILE A 235 -15.49 -8.18 15.21
N THR A 236 -16.09 -9.37 15.28
CA THR A 236 -15.37 -10.60 15.59
C THR A 236 -15.66 -11.65 14.51
N PRO A 237 -14.75 -11.84 13.54
CA PRO A 237 -14.90 -12.87 12.51
C PRO A 237 -14.62 -14.27 13.06
N TYR A 238 -15.19 -15.28 12.43
CA TYR A 238 -14.91 -16.69 12.67
C TYR A 238 -14.86 -17.45 11.34
N LYS A 239 -13.95 -18.42 11.21
CA LYS A 239 -13.77 -19.15 9.94
C LYS A 239 -14.76 -20.29 9.74
N ARG A 240 -15.21 -20.89 10.85
CA ARG A 240 -16.16 -22.02 10.86
C ARG A 240 -17.24 -21.84 11.90
N GLY A 241 -18.46 -22.32 11.65
CA GLY A 241 -19.58 -22.16 12.58
C GLY A 241 -19.33 -22.72 13.99
N ASN A 242 -18.48 -23.75 14.10
CA ASN A 242 -18.08 -24.32 15.41
C ASN A 242 -17.00 -23.52 16.15
N GLU A 243 -16.28 -22.63 15.47
CA GLU A 243 -15.30 -21.70 16.06
C GLU A 243 -15.98 -20.42 16.58
N ARG A 244 -17.24 -20.19 16.20
CA ARG A 244 -18.00 -19.05 16.67
C ARG A 244 -18.13 -19.09 18.19
N SER A 245 -17.47 -18.16 18.88
CA SER A 245 -17.81 -17.83 20.25
C SER A 245 -19.16 -17.12 20.26
N ILE A 246 -20.17 -17.65 20.96
CA ILE A 246 -21.40 -16.88 21.20
C ILE A 246 -20.98 -15.66 22.02
N ILE A 247 -21.00 -14.47 21.42
CA ILE A 247 -20.70 -13.21 22.10
C ILE A 247 -21.95 -12.79 22.91
N ARG A 248 -22.26 -13.56 23.97
CA ARG A 248 -22.99 -13.01 25.12
C ARG A 248 -21.95 -12.53 26.11
N ARG A 249 -21.45 -11.31 25.88
CA ARG A 249 -20.60 -10.62 26.85
C ARG A 249 -21.52 -9.79 27.74
N ASP A 250 -21.29 -9.83 29.06
CA ASP A 250 -21.89 -8.83 29.95
C ASP A 250 -21.44 -7.43 29.51
N ILE A 251 -22.29 -6.42 29.72
CA ILE A 251 -21.89 -5.04 29.45
C ILE A 251 -20.75 -4.70 30.38
N ASP A 252 -19.56 -4.57 29.81
CA ASP A 252 -18.43 -3.99 30.51
C ASP A 252 -18.62 -2.47 30.55
N THR A 253 -19.25 -1.97 31.61
CA THR A 253 -19.51 -0.54 31.84
C THR A 253 -18.28 0.21 32.38
N THR A 254 -17.10 -0.42 32.39
CA THR A 254 -15.89 0.16 32.99
C THR A 254 -15.08 1.02 32.03
N TYR A 255 -15.41 1.04 30.74
CA TYR A 255 -14.66 1.83 29.76
C TYR A 255 -14.83 3.34 30.01
N ASN A 256 -13.71 4.04 30.08
CA ASN A 256 -13.66 5.48 30.06
C ASN A 256 -13.03 5.94 28.75
N TYR A 257 -13.69 6.86 28.04
CA TYR A 257 -13.22 7.31 26.72
C TYR A 257 -11.81 7.89 26.77
N GLU A 258 -11.51 8.75 27.75
CA GLU A 258 -10.20 9.41 27.86
C GLU A 258 -9.10 8.42 28.25
N GLU A 259 -9.39 7.48 29.15
CA GLU A 259 -8.43 6.44 29.54
C GLU A 259 -8.09 5.52 28.36
N GLU A 260 -9.10 5.09 27.60
CA GLU A 260 -8.90 4.22 26.44
C GLU A 260 -8.23 4.97 25.27
N LEU A 261 -8.54 6.26 25.09
CA LEU A 261 -7.86 7.10 24.13
C LEU A 261 -6.39 7.28 24.50
N GLU A 262 -6.06 7.48 25.78
CA GLU A 262 -4.66 7.65 26.23
C GLU A 262 -3.85 6.36 26.06
N ARG A 263 -4.44 5.21 26.37
CA ARG A 263 -3.81 3.89 26.14
C ARG A 263 -3.56 3.65 24.66
N HIS A 264 -4.51 3.98 23.79
CA HIS A 264 -4.33 3.91 22.35
C HIS A 264 -3.26 4.89 21.85
N ARG A 265 -3.34 6.16 22.29
CA ARG A 265 -2.45 7.26 21.94
C ARG A 265 -1.01 6.88 22.20
N THR A 266 -0.71 6.28 23.36
CA THR A 266 0.65 5.86 23.71
C THR A 266 1.27 4.94 22.64
N ILE A 267 0.50 3.98 22.12
CA ILE A 267 0.97 3.03 21.10
C ILE A 267 1.05 3.73 19.73
N HIS A 268 0.01 4.45 19.35
CA HIS A 268 -0.11 5.04 18.02
C HIS A 268 0.87 6.21 17.80
N GLN A 269 1.06 7.07 18.82
CA GLN A 269 1.99 8.19 18.76
C GLN A 269 3.43 7.73 18.68
N GLU A 270 3.78 6.61 19.30
CA GLU A 270 5.11 6.03 19.15
C GLU A 270 5.36 5.71 17.67
N MET A 271 4.47 4.96 17.01
CA MET A 271 4.62 4.57 15.60
C MET A 271 4.70 5.77 14.65
N ILE A 272 3.73 6.68 14.71
CA ILE A 272 3.71 7.82 13.79
C ILE A 272 4.84 8.82 14.11
N GLY A 273 5.25 8.93 15.37
CA GLY A 273 6.33 9.79 15.83
C GLY A 273 7.74 9.34 15.42
N ARG A 274 7.90 8.09 14.94
CA ARG A 274 9.21 7.54 14.48
C ARG A 274 9.83 8.34 13.36
N VAL A 275 9.03 8.96 12.49
CA VAL A 275 9.50 9.84 11.42
C VAL A 275 8.67 11.10 11.41
N GLN A 276 9.33 12.26 11.25
CA GLN A 276 8.68 13.56 11.25
C GLN A 276 9.24 14.42 10.14
N LEU A 277 8.36 14.97 9.31
CA LEU A 277 8.68 15.94 8.27
C LEU A 277 8.17 17.32 8.71
N ASP A 278 9.03 18.33 8.64
CA ASP A 278 8.73 19.71 8.96
C ASP A 278 9.20 20.62 7.81
N ILE A 279 8.24 20.98 6.95
CA ILE A 279 8.42 21.85 5.78
C ILE A 279 7.38 22.97 5.72
N ALA A 280 6.33 22.89 6.56
CA ALA A 280 5.25 23.87 6.66
C ALA A 280 5.42 24.80 7.88
N GLN A 281 4.72 25.93 7.87
CA GLN A 281 4.64 26.80 9.05
C GLN A 281 3.42 26.42 9.91
N ASP A 282 3.49 26.66 11.21
CA ASP A 282 2.41 26.31 12.16
C ASP A 282 1.05 26.88 11.75
N ASN A 283 0.98 28.13 11.31
CA ASN A 283 -0.27 28.74 10.87
C ASN A 283 -0.84 28.10 9.59
N ASP A 284 0.01 27.55 8.73
CA ASP A 284 -0.41 26.88 7.50
C ASP A 284 -0.98 25.49 7.80
N ARG A 285 -0.46 24.79 8.81
CA ARG A 285 -0.97 23.50 9.29
C ARG A 285 -2.42 23.57 9.76
N LEU A 286 -2.83 24.71 10.32
CA LEU A 286 -4.16 24.92 10.91
C LEU A 286 -5.23 25.30 9.87
N LYS A 287 -4.88 25.47 8.60
CA LYS A 287 -5.85 25.81 7.55
C LYS A 287 -6.75 24.63 7.19
N ASP A 288 -7.98 24.97 6.81
CA ASP A 288 -8.94 24.05 6.19
C ASP A 288 -8.34 23.46 4.91
N ILE A 289 -8.51 22.14 4.71
CA ILE A 289 -7.83 21.44 3.61
C ILE A 289 -8.28 21.94 2.23
N TRP A 290 -9.57 22.21 2.05
CA TRP A 290 -10.09 22.66 0.76
C TRP A 290 -9.66 24.09 0.44
N SER A 291 -9.47 24.93 1.47
CA SER A 291 -8.90 26.27 1.30
C SER A 291 -7.44 26.22 0.80
N ILE A 292 -6.65 25.24 1.23
CA ILE A 292 -5.28 25.01 0.72
C ILE A 292 -5.35 24.58 -0.76
N VAL A 293 -6.20 23.60 -1.06
CA VAL A 293 -6.35 23.02 -2.41
C VAL A 293 -6.88 24.04 -3.42
N ASP A 294 -7.92 24.79 -3.08
CA ASP A 294 -8.51 25.80 -3.96
C ASP A 294 -7.50 26.88 -4.32
N LYS A 295 -6.72 27.35 -3.33
CA LYS A 295 -5.65 28.30 -3.56
C LYS A 295 -4.56 27.70 -4.46
N ALA A 296 -4.13 26.47 -4.18
CA ALA A 296 -3.12 25.77 -4.97
C ALA A 296 -3.52 25.64 -6.45
N LYS A 297 -4.78 25.29 -6.72
CA LYS A 297 -5.33 25.23 -8.09
C LYS A 297 -5.39 26.59 -8.78
N GLN A 298 -5.81 27.64 -8.05
CA GLN A 298 -5.90 28.99 -8.61
C GLN A 298 -4.51 29.55 -8.97
N GLU A 299 -3.51 29.28 -8.12
CA GLU A 299 -2.15 29.80 -8.28
C GLU A 299 -1.26 28.86 -9.12
N LYS A 300 -1.71 27.63 -9.42
CA LYS A 300 -0.93 26.56 -10.07
C LYS A 300 0.38 26.28 -9.32
N THR A 301 0.25 26.05 -8.02
CA THR A 301 1.37 25.83 -7.11
C THR A 301 1.17 24.58 -6.29
N VAL A 302 2.24 24.01 -5.74
CA VAL A 302 2.20 22.93 -4.74
C VAL A 302 2.62 23.49 -3.37
N PRO A 303 1.69 23.74 -2.44
CA PRO A 303 2.03 24.30 -1.13
C PRO A 303 2.78 23.29 -0.25
N PRO A 304 3.86 23.68 0.46
CA PRO A 304 4.57 22.79 1.39
C PRO A 304 3.66 22.17 2.47
N GLU A 305 2.66 22.92 2.95
CA GLU A 305 1.68 22.42 3.92
C GLU A 305 0.77 21.31 3.36
N TRP A 306 0.54 21.30 2.05
CA TRP A 306 -0.18 20.19 1.40
C TRP A 306 0.70 18.94 1.33
N ILE A 307 1.97 19.10 0.93
CA ILE A 307 2.94 17.98 0.87
C ILE A 307 3.09 17.34 2.25
N GLU A 308 3.25 18.15 3.30
CA GLU A 308 3.39 17.66 4.68
C GLU A 308 2.13 16.90 5.14
N LYS A 309 0.94 17.41 4.85
CA LYS A 309 -0.32 16.73 5.18
C LYS A 309 -0.51 15.42 4.43
N MET A 310 -0.20 15.39 3.13
CA MET A 310 -0.26 14.16 2.32
C MET A 310 0.77 13.12 2.78
N TYR A 311 1.97 13.56 3.15
CA TYR A 311 3.01 12.71 3.73
C TYR A 311 2.55 12.06 5.04
N ASP A 312 2.01 12.86 5.97
CA ASP A 312 1.48 12.36 7.23
C ASP A 312 0.28 11.43 7.01
N ALA A 313 -0.62 11.79 6.10
CA ALA A 313 -1.76 10.96 5.72
C ALA A 313 -1.30 9.60 5.19
N GLY A 314 -0.32 9.57 4.28
CA GLY A 314 0.23 8.33 3.73
C GLY A 314 0.75 7.38 4.81
N ARG A 315 1.56 7.90 5.75
CA ARG A 315 2.05 7.12 6.89
C ARG A 315 0.92 6.69 7.83
N TYR A 316 -0.02 7.58 8.11
CA TYR A 316 -1.19 7.29 8.93
C TYR A 316 -2.05 6.16 8.34
N MET A 317 -2.33 6.20 7.03
CA MET A 317 -3.12 5.16 6.36
C MET A 317 -2.43 3.79 6.46
N TYR A 318 -1.11 3.73 6.22
CA TYR A 318 -0.36 2.49 6.39
C TYR A 318 -0.44 1.99 7.84
N ILE A 319 -0.14 2.86 8.82
CA ILE A 319 -0.23 2.50 10.25
C ILE A 319 -1.61 1.92 10.57
N CYS A 320 -2.69 2.59 10.15
CA CYS A 320 -4.05 2.20 10.49
C CYS A 320 -4.58 0.98 9.72
N SER A 321 -3.98 0.59 8.59
CA SER A 321 -4.44 -0.54 7.77
C SER A 321 -3.49 -1.75 7.73
N ALA A 322 -2.22 -1.59 8.13
CA ALA A 322 -1.25 -2.67 8.20
C ALA A 322 -1.14 -3.22 9.63
N GLY A 323 -1.46 -4.50 9.83
CA GLY A 323 -1.39 -5.16 11.14
C GLY A 323 -1.61 -6.67 11.06
N GLU A 324 -2.86 -7.11 11.15
CA GLU A 324 -3.17 -8.53 10.98
C GLU A 324 -2.92 -8.98 9.53
N LEU A 325 -3.26 -8.15 8.55
CA LEU A 325 -2.89 -8.33 7.16
C LEU A 325 -2.19 -7.06 6.64
N THR A 326 -1.61 -7.15 5.45
CA THR A 326 -1.19 -5.97 4.69
C THR A 326 -2.41 -5.16 4.24
N PRO A 327 -2.27 -3.86 3.90
CA PRO A 327 -3.35 -3.10 3.28
C PRO A 327 -3.81 -3.77 1.97
N ASN A 328 -5.12 -3.97 1.79
CA ASN A 328 -5.69 -4.32 0.48
C ASN A 328 -5.81 -3.05 -0.39
N LEU A 329 -6.46 -3.12 -1.57
CA LEU A 329 -6.65 -1.93 -2.43
C LEU A 329 -7.27 -0.75 -1.67
N GLN A 330 -8.13 -1.00 -0.69
CA GLN A 330 -8.81 0.02 0.12
C GLN A 330 -8.25 0.12 1.54
N GLY A 331 -7.05 -0.41 1.77
CA GLY A 331 -6.46 -0.56 3.11
C GLY A 331 -7.25 -1.52 3.98
N ILE A 332 -8.14 -0.97 4.79
CA ILE A 332 -9.14 -1.71 5.60
C ILE A 332 -10.49 -0.95 5.66
N TRP A 333 -10.77 -0.09 4.68
CA TRP A 333 -11.94 0.80 4.71
C TRP A 333 -12.77 0.68 3.43
N THR A 334 -13.92 0.02 3.53
CA THR A 334 -14.94 0.07 2.48
C THR A 334 -16.30 0.47 3.04
N GLY A 335 -17.08 1.19 2.23
CA GLY A 335 -18.49 1.48 2.48
C GLY A 335 -19.44 0.63 1.62
N THR A 336 -18.93 -0.30 0.81
CA THR A 336 -19.71 -1.01 -0.22
C THR A 336 -19.42 -2.51 -0.23
N PHE A 337 -20.43 -3.30 -0.64
CA PHE A 337 -20.27 -4.74 -0.94
C PHE A 337 -19.73 -5.01 -2.35
N HIS A 338 -19.55 -3.96 -3.15
CA HIS A 338 -19.07 -4.02 -4.53
C HIS A 338 -17.88 -3.06 -4.73
N PRO A 339 -16.78 -3.22 -3.98
CA PRO A 339 -15.59 -2.41 -4.21
C PRO A 339 -15.03 -2.68 -5.62
N ALA A 340 -14.40 -1.67 -6.22
CA ALA A 340 -13.69 -1.83 -7.48
C ALA A 340 -12.61 -2.91 -7.34
N TRP A 341 -12.49 -3.78 -8.35
CA TRP A 341 -11.57 -4.93 -8.37
C TRP A 341 -11.64 -5.79 -7.10
N SER A 342 -12.84 -6.00 -6.57
CA SER A 342 -13.08 -6.76 -5.33
C SER A 342 -12.44 -6.16 -4.07
N GLY A 343 -11.81 -4.98 -4.12
CA GLY A 343 -11.07 -4.43 -2.99
C GLY A 343 -10.00 -5.41 -2.47
N ASP A 344 -9.46 -6.22 -3.38
CA ASP A 344 -8.65 -7.38 -3.06
C ASP A 344 -7.16 -7.01 -2.89
N PHE A 345 -6.29 -8.02 -2.85
CA PHE A 345 -4.85 -7.85 -2.92
C PHE A 345 -4.40 -7.98 -4.37
N THR A 346 -4.16 -6.84 -5.01
CA THR A 346 -3.54 -6.77 -6.35
C THR A 346 -2.02 -6.68 -6.22
N PHE A 347 -1.34 -7.77 -6.61
CA PHE A 347 0.10 -7.97 -6.43
C PHE A 347 0.95 -7.58 -7.64
N ASP A 348 0.38 -7.19 -8.77
CA ASP A 348 1.17 -6.75 -9.94
C ASP A 348 1.54 -5.26 -9.91
N THR A 349 1.14 -4.54 -8.86
CA THR A 349 1.67 -3.21 -8.52
C THR A 349 1.16 -2.69 -7.16
N ASN A 350 -0.14 -2.79 -6.87
CA ASN A 350 -0.78 -1.91 -5.89
C ASN A 350 -0.34 -2.22 -4.46
N VAL A 351 -0.30 -3.49 -4.06
CA VAL A 351 0.13 -3.87 -2.70
C VAL A 351 1.56 -3.40 -2.42
N GLN A 352 2.47 -3.53 -3.39
CA GLN A 352 3.86 -3.08 -3.26
C GLN A 352 3.96 -1.57 -3.06
N LEU A 353 3.14 -0.78 -3.77
CA LEU A 353 3.07 0.66 -3.57
C LEU A 353 2.45 1.02 -2.21
N SER A 354 1.38 0.32 -1.80
CA SER A 354 0.74 0.52 -0.50
C SER A 354 1.68 0.29 0.69
N ILE A 355 2.74 -0.52 0.52
CA ILE A 355 3.74 -0.79 1.56
C ILE A 355 5.08 -0.11 1.31
N ALA A 356 5.22 0.68 0.24
CA ALA A 356 6.52 1.17 -0.22
C ALA A 356 7.28 1.96 0.85
N GLY A 357 6.58 2.86 1.54
CA GLY A 357 7.14 3.69 2.60
C GLY A 357 7.33 2.99 3.95
N ALA A 358 6.97 1.71 4.10
CA ALA A 358 6.94 1.03 5.40
C ALA A 358 8.32 0.95 6.06
N LEU A 359 9.32 0.46 5.31
CA LEU A 359 10.68 0.25 5.84
C LEU A 359 11.39 1.56 6.14
N SER A 360 11.34 2.53 5.21
CA SER A 360 11.94 3.85 5.38
C SER A 360 11.26 4.69 6.46
N SER A 361 9.97 4.43 6.74
CA SER A 361 9.24 5.00 7.88
C SER A 361 9.51 4.28 9.22
N GLY A 362 10.26 3.18 9.21
CA GLY A 362 10.48 2.34 10.39
C GLY A 362 9.21 1.70 10.92
N LEU A 363 8.27 1.30 10.05
CA LEU A 363 6.96 0.71 10.38
C LEU A 363 6.91 -0.78 10.04
N TRP A 364 7.95 -1.52 10.44
CA TRP A 364 8.15 -2.92 10.08
C TRP A 364 7.10 -3.88 10.67
N GLU A 365 6.40 -3.50 11.74
CA GLU A 365 5.33 -4.31 12.33
C GLU A 365 4.17 -4.53 11.35
N GLY A 366 3.89 -3.55 10.49
CA GLY A 366 2.89 -3.69 9.43
C GLY A 366 3.25 -4.73 8.37
N LEU A 367 4.56 -4.98 8.16
CA LEU A 367 5.03 -6.01 7.22
C LEU A 367 4.87 -7.43 7.77
N GLU A 368 4.70 -7.62 9.09
CA GLU A 368 4.35 -8.93 9.62
C GLU A 368 3.02 -9.43 9.04
N GLY A 369 2.04 -8.52 8.87
CA GLY A 369 0.77 -8.80 8.19
C GLY A 369 0.95 -9.18 6.73
N TYR A 370 1.90 -8.55 6.03
CA TYR A 370 2.30 -8.92 4.67
C TYR A 370 2.88 -10.33 4.60
N PHE A 371 3.90 -10.63 5.41
CA PHE A 371 4.51 -11.97 5.42
C PHE A 371 3.50 -13.06 5.81
N ARG A 372 2.61 -12.78 6.76
CA ARG A 372 1.51 -13.67 7.15
C ARG A 372 0.57 -13.94 5.98
N LEU A 373 0.08 -12.90 5.30
CA LEU A 373 -0.79 -13.05 4.14
C LEU A 373 -0.13 -13.92 3.07
N ILE A 374 1.10 -13.59 2.69
CA ILE A 374 1.81 -14.34 1.64
C ILE A 374 1.94 -15.83 2.02
N LYS A 375 2.29 -16.15 3.27
CA LYS A 375 2.32 -17.54 3.76
C LYS A 375 0.97 -18.26 3.67
N GLU A 376 -0.11 -17.56 3.99
CA GLU A 376 -1.47 -18.10 3.86
C GLU A 376 -1.82 -18.42 2.39
N LEU A 377 -1.26 -17.67 1.43
CA LEU A 377 -1.49 -17.85 -0.01
C LEU A 377 -0.55 -18.88 -0.68
N ILE A 378 0.60 -19.21 -0.07
CA ILE A 378 1.60 -20.16 -0.61
C ILE A 378 0.98 -21.48 -1.12
N PRO A 379 0.02 -22.13 -0.43
CA PRO A 379 -0.58 -23.36 -0.94
C PRO A 379 -1.18 -23.20 -2.35
N GLY A 380 -1.84 -22.07 -2.62
CA GLY A 380 -2.36 -21.76 -3.95
C GLY A 380 -1.24 -21.42 -4.93
N PHE A 381 -0.20 -20.71 -4.49
CA PHE A 381 0.94 -20.42 -5.35
C PHE A 381 1.69 -21.68 -5.81
N ARG A 382 1.79 -22.70 -4.95
CA ARG A 382 2.34 -24.02 -5.33
C ARG A 382 1.45 -24.73 -6.34
N GLU A 383 0.12 -24.65 -6.15
CA GLU A 383 -0.84 -25.24 -7.07
C GLU A 383 -0.78 -24.57 -8.45
N ASN A 384 -0.63 -23.24 -8.51
CA ASN A 384 -0.43 -22.49 -9.76
C ASN A 384 0.81 -22.96 -10.51
N ALA A 385 1.97 -22.99 -9.85
CA ALA A 385 3.24 -23.43 -10.46
C ALA A 385 3.12 -24.85 -11.05
N LYS A 386 2.51 -25.76 -10.26
CA LYS A 386 2.31 -27.15 -10.66
C LYS A 386 1.32 -27.30 -11.83
N LYS A 387 0.17 -26.62 -11.77
CA LYS A 387 -0.91 -26.85 -12.74
C LYS A 387 -0.77 -26.06 -14.01
N TYR A 388 -0.18 -24.86 -13.99
CA TYR A 388 0.07 -24.11 -15.21
C TYR A 388 1.33 -24.57 -15.92
N TYR A 389 2.39 -24.88 -15.16
CA TYR A 389 3.72 -25.08 -15.75
C TYR A 389 4.36 -26.43 -15.44
N GLY A 390 3.79 -27.23 -14.54
CA GLY A 390 4.39 -28.50 -14.13
C GLY A 390 5.64 -28.32 -13.26
N CYS A 391 5.88 -27.11 -12.77
CA CYS A 391 7.06 -26.74 -12.01
C CYS A 391 6.90 -27.05 -10.52
N ARG A 392 8.04 -27.29 -9.86
CA ARG A 392 8.17 -27.14 -8.40
C ARG A 392 8.07 -25.65 -8.03
N GLY A 393 8.12 -25.36 -6.74
CA GLY A 393 8.17 -23.99 -6.26
C GLY A 393 6.81 -23.31 -6.22
N ILE A 394 6.83 -21.98 -6.35
CA ILE A 394 5.64 -21.13 -6.24
C ILE A 394 5.52 -20.15 -7.41
N MET A 395 4.28 -19.92 -7.84
CA MET A 395 3.90 -18.87 -8.79
C MET A 395 2.73 -18.09 -8.19
N ALA A 396 2.93 -16.80 -7.94
CA ALA A 396 1.91 -15.95 -7.34
C ALA A 396 0.74 -15.70 -8.31
N SER A 397 -0.47 -15.55 -7.76
CA SER A 397 -1.59 -14.92 -8.44
C SER A 397 -1.39 -13.41 -8.52
N ALA A 398 -1.93 -12.76 -9.55
CA ALA A 398 -1.95 -11.30 -9.65
C ALA A 398 -3.01 -10.68 -8.69
N HIS A 399 -4.13 -11.38 -8.51
CA HIS A 399 -5.25 -10.96 -7.66
C HIS A 399 -5.53 -12.02 -6.59
N SER A 400 -5.80 -11.63 -5.35
CA SER A 400 -6.13 -12.56 -4.27
C SER A 400 -6.97 -11.92 -3.18
N SER A 401 -7.82 -12.72 -2.54
CA SER A 401 -8.46 -12.35 -1.27
C SER A 401 -8.25 -13.44 -0.23
N ASN A 402 -8.89 -14.59 -0.41
CA ASN A 402 -8.89 -15.72 0.52
C ASN A 402 -8.12 -16.96 0.02
N THR A 403 -7.65 -16.96 -1.22
CA THR A 403 -6.89 -18.05 -1.84
C THR A 403 -5.77 -17.50 -2.71
N GLY A 404 -4.66 -18.24 -2.79
CA GLY A 404 -3.56 -17.96 -3.72
C GLY A 404 -3.75 -18.59 -5.09
N ASN A 405 -4.88 -19.24 -5.36
CA ASN A 405 -5.15 -19.84 -6.67
C ASN A 405 -5.37 -18.74 -7.72
N HIS A 406 -4.65 -18.80 -8.83
CA HIS A 406 -4.71 -17.81 -9.87
C HIS A 406 -5.75 -18.18 -10.92
N VAL A 407 -6.96 -17.64 -10.81
CA VAL A 407 -8.09 -17.87 -11.74
C VAL A 407 -8.70 -16.56 -12.27
N HIS A 408 -8.05 -15.44 -12.00
CA HIS A 408 -8.45 -14.14 -12.52
C HIS A 408 -7.69 -13.90 -13.83
N TRP A 409 -8.10 -14.57 -14.92
CA TRP A 409 -7.53 -14.33 -16.24
C TRP A 409 -8.47 -14.73 -17.39
N ASN A 410 -8.28 -14.13 -18.55
CA ASN A 410 -8.93 -14.49 -19.82
C ASN A 410 -7.98 -14.14 -20.99
N PRO A 411 -8.39 -14.28 -22.27
CA PRO A 411 -7.51 -13.91 -23.38
C PRO A 411 -7.10 -12.42 -23.42
N ASP A 412 -7.95 -11.51 -22.94
CA ASP A 412 -7.66 -10.07 -22.89
C ASP A 412 -6.69 -9.73 -21.75
N TRP A 413 -6.80 -10.47 -20.63
CA TRP A 413 -5.99 -10.34 -19.42
C TRP A 413 -5.36 -11.71 -19.07
N PRO A 414 -4.34 -12.14 -19.82
CA PRO A 414 -3.72 -13.46 -19.64
C PRO A 414 -2.74 -13.48 -18.46
N LEU A 415 -3.22 -13.05 -17.29
CA LEU A 415 -2.42 -12.83 -16.10
C LEU A 415 -1.74 -14.12 -15.58
N HIS A 416 -2.19 -15.31 -15.99
CA HIS A 416 -1.51 -16.56 -15.67
C HIS A 416 -0.15 -16.71 -16.37
N MET A 417 0.19 -15.83 -17.32
CA MET A 417 1.52 -15.71 -17.93
C MET A 417 2.44 -14.73 -17.19
N TRP A 418 1.95 -14.06 -16.13
CA TRP A 418 2.77 -13.18 -15.31
C TRP A 418 3.57 -13.99 -14.29
N THR A 419 4.83 -14.29 -14.62
CA THR A 419 5.65 -15.27 -13.88
C THR A 419 6.53 -14.68 -12.80
N CYS A 420 6.79 -13.37 -12.80
CA CYS A 420 7.67 -12.72 -11.82
C CYS A 420 7.03 -12.41 -10.46
N GLY A 421 5.71 -12.56 -10.32
CA GLY A 421 4.98 -12.05 -9.15
C GLY A 421 5.54 -12.54 -7.81
N ALA A 422 5.82 -13.85 -7.69
CA ALA A 422 6.38 -14.40 -6.45
C ALA A 422 7.78 -13.84 -6.13
N GLY A 423 8.59 -13.56 -7.14
CA GLY A 423 9.91 -12.96 -6.95
C GLY A 423 9.82 -11.50 -6.50
N TRP A 424 8.92 -10.69 -7.09
CA TRP A 424 8.69 -9.31 -6.64
C TRP A 424 8.13 -9.27 -5.21
N LEU A 425 7.22 -10.18 -4.86
CA LEU A 425 6.78 -10.32 -3.48
C LEU A 425 7.95 -10.66 -2.53
N GLY A 426 8.92 -11.44 -3.01
CA GLY A 426 10.17 -11.78 -2.32
C GLY A 426 11.13 -10.60 -2.09
N HIS A 427 11.02 -9.52 -2.87
CA HIS A 427 11.82 -8.30 -2.67
C HIS A 427 11.69 -7.79 -1.23
N TRP A 428 10.45 -7.74 -0.72
CA TRP A 428 10.14 -7.22 0.62
C TRP A 428 10.72 -8.07 1.76
N TYR A 429 10.90 -9.37 1.54
CA TYR A 429 11.56 -10.26 2.50
C TYR A 429 13.04 -9.88 2.66
N MET A 430 13.76 -9.72 1.55
CA MET A 430 15.17 -9.33 1.60
C MET A 430 15.34 -7.87 2.06
N ALA A 431 14.46 -6.97 1.62
CA ALA A 431 14.48 -5.58 2.05
C ALA A 431 14.30 -5.46 3.58
N TYR A 432 13.38 -6.22 4.18
CA TYR A 432 13.24 -6.28 5.64
C TYR A 432 14.56 -6.64 6.33
N TYR A 433 15.26 -7.66 5.84
CA TYR A 433 16.58 -8.02 6.38
C TYR A 433 17.61 -6.88 6.21
N ARG A 434 17.67 -6.23 5.04
CA ARG A 434 18.64 -5.15 4.78
C ARG A 434 18.43 -3.93 5.67
N PHE A 435 17.19 -3.66 6.10
CA PHE A 435 16.87 -2.57 7.04
C PHE A 435 17.10 -2.97 8.50
N THR A 436 16.74 -4.19 8.89
CA THR A 436 16.75 -4.62 10.31
C THR A 436 18.03 -5.33 10.74
N GLY A 437 18.74 -5.97 9.82
CA GLY A 437 19.86 -6.86 10.09
C GLY A 437 19.45 -8.21 10.71
N ASP A 438 18.15 -8.55 10.74
CA ASP A 438 17.66 -9.76 11.41
C ASP A 438 18.08 -11.04 10.67
N LYS A 439 19.17 -11.66 11.15
CA LYS A 439 19.71 -12.92 10.61
C LYS A 439 18.82 -14.13 10.89
N HIS A 440 17.94 -14.07 11.90
CA HIS A 440 16.97 -15.14 12.14
C HIS A 440 15.88 -15.08 11.07
N PHE A 441 15.32 -13.90 10.81
CA PHE A 441 14.38 -13.68 9.70
C PHE A 441 14.99 -14.06 8.36
N LEU A 442 16.26 -13.67 8.09
CA LEU A 442 16.98 -14.08 6.88
C LEU A 442 17.01 -15.61 6.70
N ARG A 443 17.24 -16.36 7.79
CA ARG A 443 17.34 -17.83 7.74
C ARG A 443 15.99 -18.51 7.63
N GLU A 444 15.02 -18.10 8.45
CA GLU A 444 13.76 -18.83 8.63
C GLU A 444 12.64 -18.35 7.68
N GLU A 445 12.76 -17.14 7.14
CA GLU A 445 11.69 -16.52 6.34
C GLU A 445 12.16 -16.23 4.91
N VAL A 446 13.28 -15.50 4.76
CA VAL A 446 13.77 -15.08 3.44
C VAL A 446 14.24 -16.28 2.61
N ILE A 447 15.16 -17.10 3.15
CA ILE A 447 15.71 -18.24 2.40
C ILE A 447 14.62 -19.24 2.00
N PRO A 448 13.74 -19.74 2.89
CA PRO A 448 12.74 -20.73 2.51
C PRO A 448 11.75 -20.21 1.46
N TYR A 449 11.36 -18.93 1.54
CA TYR A 449 10.49 -18.32 0.54
C TYR A 449 11.19 -18.20 -0.82
N LEU A 450 12.38 -17.60 -0.86
CA LEU A 450 13.10 -17.39 -2.12
C LEU A 450 13.56 -18.70 -2.76
N GLU A 451 13.86 -19.74 -1.97
CA GLU A 451 14.16 -21.07 -2.53
C GLU A 451 12.97 -21.68 -3.26
N GLU A 452 11.74 -21.48 -2.80
CA GLU A 452 10.53 -21.91 -3.53
C GLU A 452 10.36 -21.13 -4.85
N VAL A 453 10.72 -19.84 -4.87
CA VAL A 453 10.73 -19.07 -6.12
C VAL A 453 11.83 -19.56 -7.07
N ALA A 454 13.02 -19.86 -6.55
CA ALA A 454 14.13 -20.40 -7.34
C ALA A 454 13.80 -21.78 -7.94
N LEU A 455 13.10 -22.65 -7.20
CA LEU A 455 12.63 -23.94 -7.72
C LEU A 455 11.71 -23.78 -8.93
N PHE A 456 10.87 -22.74 -8.95
CA PHE A 456 10.05 -22.45 -10.12
C PHE A 456 10.93 -22.10 -11.32
N TYR A 457 11.89 -21.17 -11.17
CA TYR A 457 12.79 -20.78 -12.27
C TYR A 457 13.69 -21.93 -12.76
N GLU A 458 14.18 -22.79 -11.86
CA GLU A 458 14.97 -23.99 -12.21
C GLU A 458 14.20 -24.93 -13.16
N ASP A 459 12.87 -25.05 -13.00
CA ASP A 459 12.03 -25.93 -13.81
C ASP A 459 11.40 -25.23 -15.01
N PHE A 460 11.09 -23.93 -14.88
CA PHE A 460 10.36 -23.15 -15.87
C PHE A 460 11.26 -22.72 -17.03
N LEU A 461 12.48 -22.25 -16.73
CA LEU A 461 13.38 -21.69 -17.73
C LEU A 461 13.88 -22.76 -18.69
N VAL A 462 13.80 -22.47 -19.99
CA VAL A 462 14.32 -23.33 -21.06
C VAL A 462 15.51 -22.67 -21.72
N LYS A 463 16.49 -23.45 -22.18
CA LYS A 463 17.63 -22.91 -22.93
C LYS A 463 17.35 -22.84 -24.42
N ASP A 464 17.72 -21.73 -25.02
CA ASP A 464 17.82 -21.57 -26.46
C ASP A 464 19.06 -22.29 -27.01
N GLN A 465 19.16 -22.34 -28.35
CA GLN A 465 20.27 -23.02 -29.05
C GLN A 465 21.64 -22.41 -28.76
N ASP A 466 21.67 -21.11 -28.41
CA ASP A 466 22.87 -20.37 -28.04
C ASP A 466 23.28 -20.56 -26.57
N GLY A 467 22.47 -21.28 -25.78
CA GLY A 467 22.68 -21.54 -24.36
C GLY A 467 22.05 -20.52 -23.42
N THR A 468 21.44 -19.44 -23.94
CA THR A 468 20.72 -18.42 -23.15
C THR A 468 19.40 -19.00 -22.64
N TYR A 469 19.04 -18.72 -21.39
CA TYR A 469 17.72 -19.05 -20.86
C TYR A 469 16.62 -18.18 -21.48
N ARG A 470 15.41 -18.71 -21.58
CA ARG A 470 14.24 -18.04 -22.13
C ARG A 470 13.05 -18.15 -21.18
N PHE A 471 12.36 -17.04 -21.00
CA PHE A 471 11.07 -16.94 -20.32
C PHE A 471 9.97 -17.08 -21.37
N THR A 472 9.32 -18.23 -21.41
CA THR A 472 8.25 -18.52 -22.37
C THR A 472 7.20 -19.47 -21.78
N PRO A 473 5.93 -19.04 -21.65
CA PRO A 473 5.41 -17.70 -21.96
C PRO A 473 5.86 -16.60 -20.97
N SER A 474 5.65 -15.33 -21.29
CA SER A 474 5.90 -14.20 -20.37
C SER A 474 4.88 -13.05 -20.57
N TYR A 475 4.71 -12.21 -19.53
CA TYR A 475 3.76 -11.10 -19.50
C TYR A 475 4.36 -9.92 -18.74
N SER A 476 4.27 -8.73 -19.34
CA SER A 476 4.61 -7.47 -18.67
C SER A 476 3.31 -6.85 -18.21
N ALA A 477 3.10 -6.74 -16.89
CA ALA A 477 1.87 -6.18 -16.35
C ALA A 477 1.76 -4.69 -16.70
N GLU A 478 0.71 -4.18 -17.33
CA GLU A 478 -0.28 -4.86 -18.19
C GLU A 478 -0.12 -4.51 -19.69
N ASN A 479 1.12 -4.50 -20.18
CA ASN A 479 1.49 -4.13 -21.56
C ASN A 479 1.40 -5.30 -22.57
N GLY A 480 0.95 -6.48 -22.13
CA GLY A 480 0.68 -7.64 -22.98
C GLY A 480 1.66 -8.80 -22.81
N CYS A 481 1.63 -9.75 -23.74
CA CYS A 481 2.47 -10.94 -23.75
C CYS A 481 3.55 -10.90 -24.84
N ALA A 482 4.72 -11.40 -24.49
CA ALA A 482 5.81 -11.78 -25.37
C ALA A 482 6.81 -12.61 -24.55
N ASP A 483 7.80 -13.24 -25.19
CA ASP A 483 8.89 -13.88 -24.44
C ASP A 483 9.82 -12.81 -23.83
N ASN A 484 10.49 -13.15 -22.73
CA ASN A 484 11.55 -12.36 -22.12
C ASN A 484 11.16 -10.91 -21.79
N ALA A 485 10.07 -10.70 -21.03
CA ALA A 485 9.83 -9.40 -20.41
C ALA A 485 11.03 -9.00 -19.53
N THR A 486 11.46 -7.75 -19.62
CA THR A 486 12.59 -7.22 -18.82
C THR A 486 12.35 -7.38 -17.32
N GLN A 487 11.11 -7.25 -16.85
CA GLN A 487 10.75 -7.45 -15.45
C GLN A 487 10.98 -8.89 -14.98
N ASP A 488 10.58 -9.89 -15.78
CA ASP A 488 10.79 -11.31 -15.42
C ASP A 488 12.27 -11.63 -15.20
N ILE A 489 13.13 -11.11 -16.08
CA ILE A 489 14.57 -11.31 -16.01
C ILE A 489 15.16 -10.60 -14.79
N ALA A 490 14.78 -9.35 -14.56
CA ALA A 490 15.25 -8.55 -13.41
C ALA A 490 14.89 -9.21 -12.09
N VAL A 491 13.64 -9.67 -11.96
CA VAL A 491 13.15 -10.32 -10.75
C VAL A 491 13.82 -11.67 -10.53
N ALA A 492 13.97 -12.50 -11.56
CA ALA A 492 14.68 -13.78 -11.43
C ALA A 492 16.14 -13.57 -11.01
N LYS A 493 16.82 -12.58 -11.63
CA LYS A 493 18.19 -12.22 -11.28
C LYS A 493 18.31 -11.73 -9.84
N GLU A 494 17.39 -10.90 -9.38
CA GLU A 494 17.33 -10.43 -7.99
C GLU A 494 17.13 -11.59 -7.01
N VAL A 495 16.16 -12.49 -7.25
CA VAL A 495 15.88 -13.64 -6.38
C VAL A 495 17.11 -14.51 -6.20
N LEU A 496 17.75 -14.91 -7.31
CA LEU A 496 18.90 -15.81 -7.28
C LEU A 496 20.13 -15.12 -6.66
N SER A 497 20.34 -13.83 -6.94
CA SER A 497 21.43 -13.06 -6.34
C SER A 497 21.24 -12.88 -4.83
N ASN A 498 20.03 -12.57 -4.38
CA ASN A 498 19.68 -12.43 -2.97
C ASN A 498 19.85 -13.76 -2.21
N LEU A 499 19.51 -14.90 -2.83
CA LEU A 499 19.77 -16.22 -2.24
C LEU A 499 21.27 -16.48 -2.07
N ILE A 500 22.08 -16.21 -3.10
CA ILE A 500 23.54 -16.35 -3.02
C ILE A 500 24.09 -15.46 -1.89
N GLU A 501 23.66 -14.19 -1.84
CA GLU A 501 24.05 -13.24 -0.79
C GLU A 501 23.66 -13.75 0.60
N ALA A 502 22.42 -14.20 0.80
CA ALA A 502 21.92 -14.70 2.08
C ALA A 502 22.73 -15.91 2.58
N TYR A 503 23.06 -16.85 1.69
CA TYR A 503 23.90 -18.00 2.01
C TYR A 503 25.32 -17.57 2.41
N GLN A 504 25.90 -16.58 1.73
CA GLN A 504 27.22 -16.03 2.08
C GLN A 504 27.20 -15.33 3.45
N ILE A 505 26.19 -14.50 3.72
CA ILE A 505 26.00 -13.79 4.99
C ILE A 505 25.89 -14.76 6.16
N LEU A 506 25.17 -15.86 5.98
CA LEU A 506 24.97 -16.91 6.98
C LEU A 506 26.05 -17.99 6.98
N GLN A 507 27.03 -17.90 6.06
CA GLN A 507 28.11 -18.87 5.89
C GLN A 507 27.62 -20.31 5.67
N LEU A 508 26.52 -20.45 4.91
CA LEU A 508 25.93 -21.73 4.54
C LEU A 508 26.60 -22.27 3.26
N SER A 509 26.80 -23.59 3.20
CA SER A 509 27.32 -24.27 2.02
C SER A 509 26.22 -25.07 1.34
N SER A 510 26.05 -24.90 0.03
CA SER A 510 25.08 -25.65 -0.78
C SER A 510 25.56 -25.78 -2.22
N ASN A 511 25.32 -26.94 -2.84
CA ASN A 511 25.57 -27.15 -4.27
C ASN A 511 24.60 -26.34 -5.14
N LYS A 512 23.46 -25.88 -4.59
CA LYS A 512 22.52 -25.02 -5.31
C LYS A 512 23.12 -23.69 -5.75
N LEU A 513 24.13 -23.17 -5.02
CA LEU A 513 24.81 -21.92 -5.38
C LEU A 513 25.41 -21.98 -6.79
N VAL A 514 25.90 -23.15 -7.22
CA VAL A 514 26.44 -23.36 -8.57
C VAL A 514 25.33 -23.29 -9.62
N VAL A 515 24.17 -23.89 -9.32
CA VAL A 515 22.99 -23.88 -10.22
C VAL A 515 22.48 -22.45 -10.38
N TRP A 516 22.28 -21.72 -9.29
CA TRP A 516 21.78 -20.35 -9.34
C TRP A 516 22.74 -19.41 -10.06
N LYS A 517 24.05 -19.57 -9.83
CA LYS A 517 25.06 -18.79 -10.57
C LYS A 517 25.04 -19.12 -12.06
N GLU A 518 24.87 -20.39 -12.42
CA GLU A 518 24.77 -20.83 -13.81
C GLU A 518 23.54 -20.24 -14.51
N ILE A 519 22.38 -20.20 -13.84
CA ILE A 519 21.18 -19.53 -14.36
C ILE A 519 21.46 -18.05 -14.59
N ILE A 520 21.97 -17.32 -13.58
CA ILE A 520 22.29 -15.89 -13.69
C ILE A 520 23.23 -15.62 -14.88
N ASP A 521 24.25 -16.46 -15.07
CA ASP A 521 25.27 -16.28 -16.11
C ASP A 521 24.74 -16.50 -17.54
N HIS A 522 23.56 -17.13 -17.67
CA HIS A 522 22.93 -17.41 -18.95
C HIS A 522 21.53 -16.77 -19.07
N LEU A 523 21.15 -15.85 -18.19
CA LEU A 523 19.92 -15.06 -18.39
C LEU A 523 20.07 -14.17 -19.64
N PRO A 524 18.97 -13.84 -20.35
CA PRO A 524 19.01 -12.86 -21.42
C PRO A 524 19.59 -11.53 -20.93
N ALA A 525 20.57 -10.99 -21.64
CA ALA A 525 21.08 -9.66 -21.36
C ALA A 525 20.04 -8.60 -21.75
N TYR A 526 19.90 -7.56 -20.94
CA TYR A 526 19.06 -6.41 -21.28
C TYR A 526 19.45 -5.82 -22.64
N GLN A 527 18.44 -5.40 -23.40
CA GLN A 527 18.62 -4.87 -24.74
C GLN A 527 18.23 -3.40 -24.81
N ILE A 528 18.88 -2.71 -25.74
CA ILE A 528 18.63 -1.31 -26.07
C ILE A 528 18.09 -1.30 -27.50
N ASN A 529 16.97 -0.62 -27.74
CA ASN A 529 16.41 -0.49 -29.08
C ASN A 529 17.15 0.57 -29.91
N ASP A 530 16.77 0.70 -31.18
CA ASP A 530 17.38 1.64 -32.12
C ASP A 530 17.20 3.13 -31.72
N GLU A 531 16.26 3.41 -30.83
CA GLU A 531 16.01 4.74 -30.27
C GLU A 531 16.82 5.02 -28.99
N GLY A 532 17.68 4.08 -28.59
CA GLY A 532 18.50 4.17 -27.37
C GLY A 532 17.74 3.87 -26.08
N ALA A 533 16.51 3.37 -26.14
CA ALA A 533 15.71 3.04 -24.96
C ALA A 533 15.93 1.59 -24.50
N LEU A 534 15.90 1.37 -23.18
CA LEU A 534 15.83 0.03 -22.60
C LEU A 534 14.54 -0.66 -23.08
N LYS A 535 14.66 -1.85 -23.64
CA LYS A 535 13.52 -2.61 -24.16
C LYS A 535 12.66 -3.16 -23.03
N GLU A 536 11.35 -3.19 -23.22
CA GLU A 536 10.42 -3.94 -22.37
C GLU A 536 10.41 -5.44 -22.73
N TRP A 537 10.68 -5.76 -24.00
CA TRP A 537 10.66 -7.11 -24.55
C TRP A 537 11.99 -7.48 -25.22
N LEU A 538 12.64 -8.55 -24.77
CA LEU A 538 13.95 -8.94 -25.30
C LEU A 538 13.86 -9.93 -26.47
N ILE A 539 12.91 -9.67 -27.37
CA ILE A 539 12.74 -10.39 -28.65
C ILE A 539 12.64 -9.42 -29.83
N PRO A 540 13.12 -9.79 -31.03
CA PRO A 540 13.08 -8.92 -32.21
C PRO A 540 11.68 -8.57 -32.71
N GLU A 541 10.70 -9.46 -32.51
CA GLU A 541 9.38 -9.38 -33.15
C GLU A 541 8.37 -8.50 -32.38
N LYS A 542 8.77 -7.92 -31.24
CA LYS A 542 7.90 -7.13 -30.37
C LYS A 542 8.43 -5.71 -30.22
N ASP A 543 7.60 -4.76 -30.66
CA ASP A 543 7.84 -3.32 -30.51
C ASP A 543 7.46 -2.82 -29.09
N GLU A 544 7.94 -1.63 -28.76
CA GLU A 544 7.66 -0.96 -27.50
C GLU A 544 6.30 -0.25 -27.51
N ASN A 545 5.57 -0.31 -26.39
CA ASN A 545 4.40 0.53 -26.15
C ASN A 545 4.68 1.48 -24.98
N TYR A 546 5.04 2.72 -25.32
CA TYR A 546 5.36 3.77 -24.34
C TYR A 546 4.11 4.43 -23.73
N ASN A 547 2.95 4.42 -24.40
CA ASN A 547 1.73 5.02 -23.85
C ASN A 547 1.01 4.04 -22.92
N HIS A 548 1.58 3.79 -21.75
CA HIS A 548 0.99 2.92 -20.74
C HIS A 548 1.43 3.29 -19.32
N ARG A 549 0.51 3.11 -18.37
CA ARG A 549 0.65 3.52 -16.96
C ARG A 549 1.62 2.65 -16.13
N HIS A 550 1.97 1.45 -16.60
CA HIS A 550 2.92 0.57 -15.92
C HIS A 550 4.35 0.81 -16.36
N PHE A 551 5.30 0.68 -15.42
CA PHE A 551 6.73 0.91 -15.63
C PHE A 551 7.55 -0.37 -15.44
N SER A 552 6.97 -1.54 -15.72
CA SER A 552 7.49 -2.86 -15.35
C SER A 552 8.94 -3.13 -15.80
N HIS A 553 9.32 -2.72 -17.01
CA HIS A 553 10.70 -2.80 -17.52
C HIS A 553 11.72 -1.89 -16.78
N LEU A 554 11.25 -0.92 -16.00
CA LEU A 554 12.08 -0.09 -15.12
C LEU A 554 12.16 -0.63 -13.69
N TYR A 555 11.69 -1.85 -13.42
CA TYR A 555 11.91 -2.55 -12.14
C TYR A 555 13.38 -2.52 -11.67
N PRO A 556 14.39 -2.71 -12.54
CA PRO A 556 15.81 -2.53 -12.19
C PRO A 556 16.17 -1.16 -11.63
N ILE A 557 15.37 -0.13 -11.94
CA ILE A 557 15.59 1.25 -11.53
C ILE A 557 14.82 1.57 -10.24
N PHE A 558 13.50 1.37 -10.23
CA PHE A 558 12.67 1.87 -9.12
C PHE A 558 12.60 0.91 -7.93
N GLN A 559 12.82 -0.40 -8.12
CA GLN A 559 12.66 -1.41 -7.07
C GLN A 559 13.98 -2.09 -6.69
N SER A 560 14.59 -2.87 -7.59
CA SER A 560 15.76 -3.68 -7.23
C SER A 560 17.07 -2.88 -7.17
N ARG A 561 17.10 -1.67 -7.76
CA ARG A 561 18.28 -0.79 -7.85
C ARG A 561 19.50 -1.49 -8.47
N GLU A 562 19.26 -2.38 -9.44
CA GLU A 562 20.27 -3.32 -9.96
C GLU A 562 21.50 -2.63 -10.54
N PHE A 563 21.31 -1.49 -11.21
CA PHE A 563 22.39 -0.69 -11.77
C PHE A 563 22.09 0.80 -11.63
N ASN A 564 23.15 1.61 -11.71
CA ASN A 564 23.10 3.07 -11.69
C ASN A 564 24.09 3.68 -12.69
N GLU A 565 24.21 5.00 -12.72
CA GLU A 565 25.08 5.73 -13.65
C GLU A 565 26.57 5.40 -13.50
N VAL A 566 26.99 4.81 -12.38
CA VAL A 566 28.39 4.44 -12.12
C VAL A 566 28.63 2.97 -12.44
N SER A 567 27.72 2.07 -12.03
CA SER A 567 27.89 0.63 -12.22
C SER A 567 27.67 0.19 -13.66
N ASP A 568 26.70 0.78 -14.36
CA ASP A 568 26.46 0.57 -15.79
C ASP A 568 25.88 1.85 -16.43
N PRO A 569 26.74 2.79 -16.89
CA PRO A 569 26.28 4.04 -17.47
C PRO A 569 25.48 3.84 -18.77
N THR A 570 25.71 2.73 -19.49
CA THR A 570 25.04 2.48 -20.78
C THR A 570 23.60 2.07 -20.55
N LEU A 571 23.37 1.08 -19.69
CA LEU A 571 22.01 0.67 -19.33
C LEU A 571 21.27 1.74 -18.54
N TRP A 572 21.97 2.49 -17.69
CA TRP A 572 21.38 3.64 -16.99
C TRP A 572 20.82 4.68 -17.96
N GLN A 573 21.62 5.06 -18.98
CA GLN A 573 21.17 6.00 -19.99
C GLN A 573 20.02 5.42 -20.83
N ALA A 574 20.04 4.12 -21.13
CA ALA A 574 18.95 3.48 -21.86
C ALA A 574 17.65 3.44 -21.07
N ALA A 575 17.72 3.13 -19.77
CA ALA A 575 16.57 3.16 -18.87
C ALA A 575 16.02 4.59 -18.73
N ARG A 576 16.92 5.59 -18.68
CA ARG A 576 16.54 7.00 -18.71
C ARG A 576 15.77 7.36 -19.98
N THR A 577 16.27 6.95 -21.15
CA THR A 577 15.60 7.20 -22.43
C THR A 577 14.25 6.49 -22.53
N ALA A 578 14.12 5.25 -22.02
CA ALA A 578 12.84 4.56 -21.95
C ALA A 578 11.84 5.28 -21.03
N PHE A 579 12.31 5.78 -19.89
CA PHE A 579 11.50 6.59 -18.97
C PHE A 579 11.02 7.88 -19.63
N ASP A 580 11.91 8.65 -20.26
CA ASP A 580 11.55 9.90 -20.95
C ASP A 580 10.50 9.65 -22.05
N LYS A 581 10.67 8.62 -22.87
CA LYS A 581 9.68 8.25 -23.90
C LYS A 581 8.31 7.90 -23.31
N ARG A 582 8.28 7.22 -22.16
CA ARG A 582 7.03 6.91 -21.45
C ARG A 582 6.37 8.17 -20.88
N LEU A 583 7.16 9.08 -20.32
CA LEU A 583 6.64 10.38 -19.88
C LEU A 583 6.03 11.15 -21.06
N ASP A 584 6.75 11.27 -22.17
CA ASP A 584 6.31 12.00 -23.36
C ASP A 584 5.07 11.37 -24.00
N ALA A 585 4.95 10.04 -24.00
CA ALA A 585 3.82 9.33 -24.60
C ALA A 585 2.59 9.27 -23.69
N TRP A 586 2.80 9.30 -22.36
CA TRP A 586 1.76 9.08 -21.36
C TRP A 586 1.62 10.26 -20.39
N LEU A 587 2.48 10.37 -19.36
CA LEU A 587 2.27 11.27 -18.21
C LEU A 587 2.23 12.77 -18.58
N LEU A 588 3.08 13.18 -19.53
CA LEU A 588 3.19 14.56 -20.00
C LEU A 588 2.46 14.79 -21.32
N ASN A 589 1.68 13.80 -21.77
CA ASN A 589 0.87 13.89 -22.98
C ASN A 589 -0.57 14.28 -22.62
N GLU A 590 -1.07 15.37 -23.22
CA GLU A 590 -2.46 15.80 -23.04
C GLU A 590 -3.48 14.76 -23.56
N GLU A 591 -3.08 13.91 -24.53
CA GLU A 591 -3.89 12.81 -25.06
C GLU A 591 -3.69 11.49 -24.30
N GLY A 592 -2.73 11.42 -23.38
CA GLY A 592 -2.45 10.24 -22.57
C GLY A 592 -3.52 10.02 -21.49
N ASP A 593 -3.87 8.76 -21.21
CA ASP A 593 -4.73 8.43 -20.05
C ASP A 593 -3.92 8.50 -18.75
N THR A 594 -3.60 9.72 -18.32
CA THR A 594 -2.79 9.98 -17.12
C THR A 594 -3.57 9.85 -15.82
N SER A 595 -4.79 9.30 -15.87
CA SER A 595 -5.70 9.26 -14.72
C SER A 595 -5.17 8.44 -13.55
N SER A 596 -4.29 7.48 -13.82
CA SER A 596 -3.87 6.49 -12.85
C SER A 596 -2.82 6.99 -11.83
N THR A 597 -3.21 7.04 -10.56
CA THR A 597 -2.34 7.43 -9.44
C THR A 597 -1.15 6.49 -9.23
N HIS A 598 -1.31 5.17 -9.37
CA HIS A 598 -0.18 4.25 -9.20
C HIS A 598 0.92 4.48 -10.26
N GLY A 599 0.53 4.75 -11.51
CA GLY A 599 1.49 5.08 -12.57
C GLY A 599 2.22 6.40 -12.29
N ARG A 600 1.55 7.40 -11.71
CA ARG A 600 2.19 8.64 -11.23
C ARG A 600 3.18 8.36 -10.11
N MET A 601 2.87 7.47 -9.18
CA MET A 601 3.78 7.11 -8.09
C MET A 601 5.00 6.32 -8.58
N HIS A 602 4.84 5.38 -9.51
CA HIS A 602 5.97 4.74 -10.17
C HIS A 602 6.84 5.75 -10.93
N SER A 603 6.22 6.72 -11.61
CA SER A 603 6.95 7.81 -12.27
C SER A 603 7.75 8.62 -11.26
N ALA A 604 7.16 8.94 -10.10
CA ALA A 604 7.86 9.64 -9.03
C ALA A 604 9.03 8.83 -8.45
N LEU A 605 8.86 7.53 -8.20
CA LEU A 605 9.94 6.65 -7.75
C LEU A 605 11.06 6.47 -8.78
N CYS A 606 10.77 6.58 -10.08
CA CYS A 606 11.81 6.66 -11.11
C CYS A 606 12.48 8.04 -11.09
N ALA A 607 11.70 9.11 -10.95
CA ALA A 607 12.17 10.49 -10.91
C ALA A 607 13.13 10.76 -9.74
N THR A 608 12.92 10.13 -8.57
CA THR A 608 13.86 10.22 -7.45
C THR A 608 15.24 9.67 -7.81
N GLN A 609 15.29 8.56 -8.54
CA GLN A 609 16.54 7.92 -8.95
C GLN A 609 17.27 8.69 -10.04
N PHE A 610 16.53 9.19 -11.01
CA PHE A 610 17.09 10.01 -12.06
C PHE A 610 17.29 11.48 -11.64
N SER A 611 17.09 11.82 -10.38
CA SER A 611 17.34 13.15 -9.82
C SER A 611 16.54 14.28 -10.53
N MET A 612 15.23 14.07 -10.71
CA MET A 612 14.33 15.00 -11.43
C MET A 612 13.38 15.76 -10.49
N PRO A 613 13.82 16.86 -9.86
CA PRO A 613 12.98 17.62 -8.94
C PRO A 613 11.74 18.24 -9.60
N ASP A 614 11.87 18.73 -10.84
CA ASP A 614 10.77 19.39 -11.55
C ASP A 614 9.62 18.41 -11.86
N LEU A 615 9.94 17.15 -12.16
CA LEU A 615 8.93 16.12 -12.41
C LEU A 615 8.22 15.69 -11.12
N ILE A 616 8.92 15.66 -9.97
CA ILE A 616 8.28 15.43 -8.67
C ILE A 616 7.27 16.54 -8.38
N GLU A 617 7.65 17.80 -8.62
CA GLU A 617 6.77 18.95 -8.45
C GLU A 617 5.54 18.86 -9.37
N GLU A 618 5.74 18.51 -10.65
CA GLU A 618 4.65 18.32 -11.61
C GLU A 618 3.70 17.19 -11.20
N ILE A 619 4.22 16.06 -10.73
CA ILE A 619 3.38 14.95 -10.25
C ILE A 619 2.54 15.38 -9.04
N PHE A 620 3.12 16.10 -8.08
CA PHE A 620 2.37 16.63 -6.94
C PHE A 620 1.33 17.66 -7.38
N HIS A 621 1.65 18.51 -8.35
CA HIS A 621 0.70 19.43 -8.96
C HIS A 621 -0.48 18.67 -9.60
N LEU A 622 -0.21 17.61 -10.37
CA LEU A 622 -1.25 16.78 -10.99
C LEU A 622 -2.19 16.13 -9.95
N LEU A 623 -1.68 15.70 -8.79
CA LEU A 623 -2.52 15.15 -7.73
C LEU A 623 -3.52 16.19 -7.19
N ILE A 624 -3.11 17.46 -7.08
CA ILE A 624 -3.96 18.57 -6.67
C ILE A 624 -4.92 18.95 -7.80
N GLU A 625 -4.40 19.21 -8.99
CA GLU A 625 -5.15 19.71 -10.14
C GLU A 625 -6.28 18.74 -10.53
N LYS A 626 -5.99 17.44 -10.52
CA LYS A 626 -6.91 16.39 -10.96
C LYS A 626 -7.74 15.77 -9.83
N ASP A 627 -7.77 16.38 -8.64
CA ASP A 627 -8.59 15.93 -7.51
C ASP A 627 -8.34 14.46 -7.13
N CYS A 628 -7.08 14.09 -6.86
CA CYS A 628 -6.71 12.69 -6.62
C CYS A 628 -6.80 12.25 -5.14
N PHE A 629 -7.57 12.95 -4.32
CA PHE A 629 -7.73 12.64 -2.89
C PHE A 629 -9.05 13.18 -2.32
N PHE A 630 -9.53 12.51 -1.28
CA PHE A 630 -10.76 12.83 -0.53
C PHE A 630 -10.47 13.72 0.69
N SER A 631 -11.51 14.13 1.44
CA SER A 631 -11.33 15.02 2.61
C SER A 631 -10.37 14.47 3.66
N SER A 632 -10.30 13.14 3.83
CA SER A 632 -9.39 12.46 4.77
C SER A 632 -7.95 12.37 4.28
N LEU A 633 -7.68 12.85 3.06
CA LEU A 633 -6.46 12.65 2.29
C LEU A 633 -6.16 11.18 1.92
N MET A 634 -7.17 10.32 1.98
CA MET A 634 -7.19 9.07 1.21
C MET A 634 -7.11 9.42 -0.28
N MET A 635 -6.30 8.69 -1.05
CA MET A 635 -6.12 8.95 -2.47
C MET A 635 -7.14 8.20 -3.31
N SER A 636 -7.44 8.74 -4.48
CA SER A 636 -8.18 8.04 -5.51
C SER A 636 -7.22 7.43 -6.53
N HIS A 637 -7.62 6.30 -7.11
CA HIS A 637 -6.88 5.64 -8.16
C HIS A 637 -6.98 6.42 -9.47
N TYR A 638 -8.15 7.00 -9.75
CA TYR A 638 -8.39 7.84 -10.92
C TYR A 638 -8.62 9.31 -10.53
N ASN A 639 -8.59 10.19 -11.53
CA ASN A 639 -8.90 11.62 -11.39
C ASN A 639 -10.30 11.85 -10.82
N ASN A 640 -10.58 13.09 -10.39
CA ASN A 640 -11.90 13.54 -9.95
C ASN A 640 -12.46 12.77 -8.75
N ARG A 641 -11.57 12.26 -7.87
CA ARG A 641 -11.90 11.42 -6.72
C ARG A 641 -12.62 10.13 -7.10
N GLU A 642 -12.28 9.58 -8.27
CA GLU A 642 -12.86 8.31 -8.73
C GLU A 642 -12.06 7.10 -8.22
N ILE A 643 -12.78 6.21 -7.54
CA ILE A 643 -12.28 4.96 -6.96
C ILE A 643 -11.21 5.17 -5.88
N PHE A 644 -11.57 4.94 -4.62
CA PHE A 644 -10.60 4.96 -3.53
C PHE A 644 -9.56 3.82 -3.66
N ASN A 645 -8.27 4.16 -3.51
CA ASN A 645 -7.17 3.21 -3.39
C ASN A 645 -6.02 3.74 -2.51
N VAL A 646 -5.36 2.88 -1.73
CA VAL A 646 -4.28 3.28 -0.80
C VAL A 646 -2.87 3.18 -1.41
N ASP A 647 -2.72 2.69 -2.63
CA ASP A 647 -1.44 2.58 -3.33
C ASP A 647 -0.67 3.92 -3.37
N GLY A 648 -1.35 5.01 -3.73
CA GLY A 648 -0.82 6.37 -3.72
C GLY A 648 -0.37 6.81 -2.34
N ASN A 649 -1.20 6.55 -1.31
CA ASN A 649 -0.90 6.90 0.07
C ASN A 649 0.35 6.17 0.58
N GLY A 650 0.54 4.90 0.24
CA GLY A 650 1.71 4.13 0.67
C GLY A 650 3.01 4.50 -0.04
N ALA A 651 2.92 4.94 -1.30
CA ALA A 651 4.09 5.29 -2.11
C ALA A 651 4.59 6.72 -1.86
N LEU A 652 3.70 7.68 -1.59
CA LEU A 652 4.08 9.08 -1.42
C LEU A 652 5.14 9.30 -0.30
N PRO A 653 5.05 8.66 0.89
CA PRO A 653 6.11 8.74 1.89
C PRO A 653 7.47 8.25 1.39
N GLN A 654 7.49 7.18 0.59
CA GLN A 654 8.73 6.68 -0.01
C GLN A 654 9.34 7.68 -0.99
N VAL A 655 8.52 8.29 -1.84
CA VAL A 655 8.96 9.37 -2.77
C VAL A 655 9.57 10.54 -1.98
N VAL A 656 8.90 10.98 -0.91
CA VAL A 656 9.39 12.08 -0.05
C VAL A 656 10.71 11.71 0.63
N HIS A 657 10.85 10.48 1.12
CA HIS A 657 12.11 10.03 1.69
C HIS A 657 13.22 10.03 0.64
N GLU A 658 13.00 9.40 -0.52
CA GLU A 658 14.03 9.25 -1.55
C GLU A 658 14.45 10.58 -2.19
N MET A 659 13.54 11.53 -2.37
CA MET A 659 13.90 12.84 -2.90
C MET A 659 14.78 13.65 -1.92
N LEU A 660 14.68 13.37 -0.61
CA LEU A 660 15.41 14.04 0.46
C LEU A 660 16.70 13.32 0.84
N ILE A 661 16.64 12.02 1.14
CA ILE A 661 17.77 11.19 1.54
C ILE A 661 17.49 9.71 1.25
N ASP A 662 18.34 9.10 0.42
CA ASP A 662 18.27 7.68 0.06
C ASP A 662 19.63 7.01 0.22
N TYR A 663 19.64 5.68 0.37
CA TYR A 663 20.85 4.88 0.33
C TYR A 663 20.69 3.66 -0.57
N SER A 664 21.45 3.63 -1.65
CA SER A 664 21.54 2.49 -2.57
C SER A 664 22.92 2.45 -3.21
N ASN A 665 23.40 1.24 -3.55
CA ASN A 665 24.67 1.06 -4.27
C ASN A 665 25.88 1.77 -3.62
N GLU A 666 25.98 1.74 -2.28
CA GLU A 666 26.99 2.41 -1.46
C GLU A 666 26.90 3.95 -1.40
N TYR A 667 25.96 4.56 -2.12
CA TYR A 667 25.77 6.01 -2.15
C TYR A 667 24.69 6.45 -1.16
N LEU A 668 25.03 7.40 -0.29
CA LEU A 668 24.08 8.21 0.44
C LEU A 668 23.71 9.41 -0.44
N THR A 669 22.59 9.32 -1.15
CA THR A 669 22.09 10.40 -2.00
C THR A 669 21.35 11.40 -1.12
N VAL A 670 21.82 12.65 -1.09
CA VAL A 670 21.27 13.73 -0.24
C VAL A 670 20.69 14.81 -1.15
N LEU A 671 19.45 15.22 -0.87
CA LEU A 671 18.65 16.13 -1.68
C LEU A 671 18.64 15.71 -3.16
N GLY A 672 18.38 14.42 -3.41
CA GLY A 672 18.53 13.80 -4.72
C GLY A 672 17.60 14.39 -5.79
N ALA A 673 16.37 14.72 -5.40
CA ALA A 673 15.33 15.24 -6.29
C ALA A 673 14.46 16.28 -5.60
N LEU A 674 15.05 17.16 -4.77
CA LEU A 674 14.33 18.18 -3.99
C LEU A 674 13.70 19.25 -4.89
N PRO A 675 12.36 19.39 -4.93
CA PRO A 675 11.68 20.48 -5.64
C PRO A 675 12.08 21.87 -5.15
N SER A 676 12.12 22.84 -6.06
CA SER A 676 12.57 24.21 -5.76
C SER A 676 11.67 24.93 -4.74
N ILE A 677 10.40 24.54 -4.66
CA ILE A 677 9.40 25.00 -3.69
C ILE A 677 9.71 24.62 -2.23
N LEU A 678 10.70 23.75 -1.98
CA LEU A 678 11.14 23.32 -0.65
C LEU A 678 12.55 23.81 -0.29
N PRO A 679 12.82 25.12 -0.25
CA PRO A 679 14.17 25.66 -0.07
C PRO A 679 14.75 25.41 1.33
N LYS A 680 13.93 25.01 2.30
CA LYS A 680 14.36 24.65 3.66
C LYS A 680 13.41 23.64 4.26
N GLY A 681 13.90 22.90 5.23
CA GLY A 681 13.08 21.98 6.00
C GLY A 681 13.89 21.07 6.89
N LYS A 682 13.18 20.15 7.53
CA LYS A 682 13.72 19.18 8.45
C LYS A 682 13.00 17.84 8.30
N ILE A 683 13.76 16.75 8.37
CA ILE A 683 13.21 15.40 8.49
C ILE A 683 13.96 14.63 9.57
N GLN A 684 13.26 13.80 10.34
CA GLN A 684 13.83 13.04 11.45
C GLN A 684 13.41 11.58 11.37
N GLY A 685 14.30 10.67 11.77
CA GLY A 685 14.03 9.25 12.01
C GLY A 685 13.95 8.33 10.79
N VAL A 686 14.21 8.85 9.58
CA VAL A 686 14.17 8.06 8.33
C VAL A 686 15.13 6.88 8.43
N ARG A 687 14.65 5.70 8.06
CA ARG A 687 15.46 4.48 7.96
C ARG A 687 16.02 4.35 6.56
N LEU A 688 17.25 3.88 6.48
CA LEU A 688 17.93 3.60 5.23
C LEU A 688 18.40 2.15 5.24
N MET A 689 18.56 1.59 4.03
CA MET A 689 19.15 0.26 3.85
C MET A 689 20.53 0.16 4.52
N ASN A 690 20.96 -1.08 4.79
CA ASN A 690 22.19 -1.38 5.50
C ASN A 690 22.20 -0.86 6.94
N GLN A 691 21.03 -0.96 7.60
CA GLN A 691 20.83 -0.70 9.03
C GLN A 691 21.25 0.71 9.48
N MET A 692 20.79 1.73 8.75
CA MET A 692 21.07 3.13 9.04
C MET A 692 19.82 3.89 9.45
N ILE A 693 20.01 4.90 10.29
CA ILE A 693 18.96 5.80 10.79
C ILE A 693 19.45 7.23 10.63
N VAL A 694 18.71 8.03 9.88
CA VAL A 694 18.87 9.48 9.84
C VAL A 694 18.14 10.02 11.07
N ASN A 695 18.86 10.22 12.18
CA ASN A 695 18.29 10.78 13.40
C ASN A 695 17.66 12.15 13.11
N GLU A 696 18.36 12.97 12.33
CA GLU A 696 17.87 14.26 11.87
C GLU A 696 18.60 14.69 10.60
N MET A 697 17.89 15.29 9.65
CA MET A 697 18.46 16.05 8.55
C MET A 697 17.78 17.42 8.49
N THR A 698 18.56 18.48 8.42
CA THR A 698 18.09 19.85 8.16
C THR A 698 18.73 20.39 6.89
N TRP A 699 17.97 21.11 6.08
CA TRP A 699 18.49 21.77 4.89
C TRP A 699 18.03 23.22 4.80
N ASP A 700 18.90 24.06 4.24
CA ASP A 700 18.63 25.45 3.88
C ASP A 700 19.42 25.77 2.61
N ILE A 701 18.75 25.73 1.46
CA ILE A 701 19.34 25.95 0.14
C ILE A 701 19.89 27.37 0.02
N ASN A 702 19.21 28.35 0.61
CA ASN A 702 19.65 29.75 0.59
C ASN A 702 20.95 29.95 1.38
N LYS A 703 21.17 29.15 2.43
CA LYS A 703 22.44 29.11 3.17
C LYS A 703 23.44 28.09 2.63
N GLN A 704 23.09 27.39 1.54
CA GLN A 704 23.90 26.33 0.94
C GLN A 704 24.38 25.30 1.97
N LYS A 705 23.51 24.90 2.90
CA LYS A 705 23.89 24.03 4.02
C LYS A 705 22.90 22.90 4.22
N VAL A 706 23.44 21.70 4.43
CA VAL A 706 22.73 20.54 4.94
C VAL A 706 23.47 20.00 6.15
N VAL A 707 22.75 19.62 7.20
CA VAL A 707 23.31 18.94 8.37
C VAL A 707 22.55 17.65 8.58
N ILE A 708 23.28 16.53 8.66
CA ILE A 708 22.73 15.19 8.84
C ILE A 708 23.33 14.60 10.12
N SER A 709 22.49 14.22 11.06
CA SER A 709 22.85 13.30 12.15
C SER A 709 22.44 11.90 11.73
N ILE A 710 23.41 11.02 11.51
CA ILE A 710 23.17 9.64 11.05
C ILE A 710 23.82 8.64 12.01
N GLU A 711 23.12 7.55 12.28
CA GLU A 711 23.62 6.42 13.05
C GLU A 711 23.56 5.15 12.21
N SER A 712 24.56 4.28 12.36
CA SER A 712 24.56 2.96 11.73
C SER A 712 24.71 1.85 12.75
N MET A 713 23.91 0.78 12.63
CA MET A 713 23.99 -0.39 13.51
C MET A 713 25.17 -1.32 13.16
N VAL A 714 25.89 -1.03 12.08
CA VAL A 714 27.08 -1.74 11.63
C VAL A 714 28.18 -0.75 11.25
N ALA A 715 29.44 -1.18 11.33
CA ALA A 715 30.54 -0.34 10.85
C ALA A 715 30.58 -0.42 9.32
N GLN A 716 30.54 0.73 8.64
CA GLN A 716 30.49 0.75 7.18
C GLN A 716 31.06 2.04 6.60
N HIS A 717 31.39 2.01 5.31
CA HIS A 717 31.66 3.20 4.53
C HIS A 717 30.46 3.56 3.70
N ILE A 718 30.22 4.86 3.55
CA ILE A 718 29.24 5.42 2.62
C ILE A 718 29.93 6.45 1.72
N ILE A 719 29.36 6.68 0.55
CA ILE A 719 29.81 7.72 -0.38
C ILE A 719 28.69 8.75 -0.50
N VAL A 720 28.96 10.01 -0.16
CA VAL A 720 27.96 11.07 -0.27
C VAL A 720 27.74 11.41 -1.75
N ARG A 721 26.49 11.41 -2.21
CA ARG A 721 26.09 11.82 -3.56
C ARG A 721 25.13 13.01 -3.47
N LEU A 722 25.44 14.04 -4.26
CA LEU A 722 24.72 15.32 -4.31
C LEU A 722 24.40 15.67 -5.77
N PRO A 723 23.44 15.00 -6.41
CA PRO A 723 23.22 15.12 -7.85
C PRO A 723 22.79 16.52 -8.28
N LEU A 724 22.09 17.26 -7.41
CA LEU A 724 21.69 18.66 -7.64
C LEU A 724 22.79 19.68 -7.28
N PHE A 725 23.88 19.25 -6.63
CA PHE A 725 24.96 20.13 -6.13
C PHE A 725 26.34 19.53 -6.43
N GLN A 726 26.56 19.11 -7.69
CA GLN A 726 27.78 18.41 -8.12
C GLN A 726 29.06 19.24 -7.94
N GLN A 727 28.94 20.57 -7.81
CA GLN A 727 30.05 21.47 -7.52
C GLN A 727 30.55 21.41 -6.07
N SER A 728 29.79 20.81 -5.16
CA SER A 728 30.16 20.69 -3.74
C SER A 728 31.40 19.84 -3.56
N GLU A 729 32.32 20.27 -2.68
CA GLU A 729 33.50 19.46 -2.31
C GLU A 729 33.13 18.14 -1.60
N HIS A 730 31.90 18.04 -1.08
CA HIS A 730 31.40 16.83 -0.44
C HIS A 730 30.83 15.81 -1.44
N HIS A 731 30.63 16.18 -2.71
CA HIS A 731 30.18 15.25 -3.73
C HIS A 731 31.23 14.14 -3.92
N TYR A 732 30.82 12.88 -3.77
CA TYR A 732 31.67 11.69 -3.70
C TYR A 732 32.65 11.63 -2.52
N SER A 733 32.41 12.39 -1.45
CA SER A 733 33.18 12.24 -0.22
C SER A 733 32.86 10.91 0.47
N LYS A 734 33.91 10.20 0.91
CA LYS A 734 33.79 8.93 1.61
C LYS A 734 33.75 9.15 3.11
N ILE A 735 32.73 8.64 3.77
CA ILE A 735 32.53 8.76 5.22
C ILE A 735 32.56 7.37 5.84
N TYR A 736 33.20 7.23 6.99
CA TYR A 736 33.17 6.01 7.78
C TYR A 736 32.18 6.18 8.94
N LEU A 737 31.15 5.35 8.97
CA LEU A 737 30.19 5.31 10.07
C LEU A 737 30.63 4.26 11.07
N GLN A 738 30.85 4.70 12.31
CA GLN A 738 31.13 3.78 13.42
C GLN A 738 29.85 3.09 13.87
N LYS A 739 29.97 1.81 14.20
CA LYS A 739 28.84 1.02 14.71
C LYS A 739 28.26 1.65 15.98
N ASN A 740 26.94 1.83 16.01
CA ASN A 740 26.13 2.34 17.12
C ASN A 740 26.61 3.71 17.65
N LYS A 741 27.12 4.54 16.74
CA LYS A 741 27.52 5.91 17.06
C LYS A 741 26.86 6.87 16.08
N SER A 742 26.21 7.88 16.62
CA SER A 742 25.69 8.99 15.82
C SER A 742 26.87 9.84 15.35
N GLU A 743 26.94 10.06 14.04
CA GLU A 743 27.90 10.95 13.38
C GLU A 743 27.14 12.15 12.80
N GLU A 744 27.71 13.34 12.91
CA GLU A 744 27.18 14.55 12.29
C GLU A 744 27.95 14.84 11.00
N ILE A 745 27.23 14.96 9.89
CA ILE A 745 27.75 15.29 8.57
C ILE A 745 27.22 16.67 8.20
N SER A 746 28.10 17.67 8.22
CA SER A 746 27.82 19.01 7.69
C SER A 746 28.27 19.09 6.24
N ILE A 747 27.34 19.40 5.34
CA ILE A 747 27.56 19.50 3.89
C ILE A 747 27.36 20.95 3.45
N HIS A 748 28.38 21.50 2.81
CA HIS A 748 28.29 22.75 2.05
C HIS A 748 27.89 22.46 0.60
N LEU A 749 26.78 23.05 0.14
CA LEU A 749 26.24 22.83 -1.21
C LEU A 749 26.96 23.68 -2.29
N GLY A 750 27.69 24.70 -1.85
CA GLY A 750 28.56 25.54 -2.68
C GLY A 750 29.97 24.94 -2.86
N ARG A 751 30.80 25.67 -3.60
CA ARG A 751 32.24 25.38 -3.74
C ARG A 751 33.05 25.84 -2.53
#